data_AF-A0AAV9N0H0-F1
#
_entry.id   AF-A0AAV9N0H0-F1
#
_cell.length_a   1.000
_cell.length_b   1.000
_cell.length_c   1.000
_cell.angle_alpha   90.00
_cell.angle_beta   90.00
_cell.angle_gamma   90.00
#
_symmetry.space_group_name_H-M   'P 1'
#
loop_
_entity.id
_entity.type
_entity.pdbx_description
1 polymer ?
#
loop_
_entity_poly.entity_id
_entity_poly.type
_entity_poly.pdbx_seq_one_letter_code
_entity_poly.pdbx_strand_id
1 'polypeptide(L)'
;MRFKIGGYSRLNPSNRDASPQHSQIELLQPRHSPRPADSSLSGHKSHAKPTSNRLDTNWDPVFLRRWVLVAFALFFAAVIAALQVVYSISAANRGIVTSDDEKHYLWTYGPTAIFVIVTVLWRQVDYAAKSIQPWAEMAKGPQTAKNSLLLDYVTPFQLVSLWRSIRKSHFNVAATVIVFFLIKVITILSTGIFSLRAVQQDGVATTMALNNTFDGSNFQQAASVDSRAAYVVYGQQAYNVTPPSGTSDQYTVQSFSPAENFVNGTLTFSAEVDVFSVGLECESGAITYNISYSRSSNAPTASYFNTTVTLPDCQIYNAYLDSPDWYYTQNDTTHRFGYQGSFQNVTCSNLPDNDPTRERYMVAVAYSEGIGQNENKLLNSSNLVCIPSYAIHSGMVTLDTAGNVQSVNLTGPPRKLEGVTGLDIAKGVAATSQQSYAFGGSSGDDLSLDSFLTLMQLDTPNFSETQFLDTNYLNTTANRIYGKVAAQLANFYLLSEKKPSSGSSLNGTLSREENRLVAREAPVRGMQGIAGVMLVLTLAIIFITPRGVVPRSIDSIAAVAAILARSPRLGNQLDGTGHLSLDELAMALEPDRYMTRMGYEDGSKHFAIEVISGSESEVQTISEANSIYKNVRWMQPLVLHRIAISFTILASIAAIITLEALLSQSQKHNGLASVSDNAATRYSWLYVPVFVFLLLGTLFNLMDFEIEFIESYHALSRGFCDATSSMLWYPLRHVSVHASWDGLRHGRFALTAASASAVLAPLLTIVVAGLFFAKATVQGIPIGITALNWFNTTTLETPSTNIPLLIIEGNMSYPAWTYDELSFPQLEIASNSALQISTDSGSVSVSTPALRAAVSCDVVPKSRILNLTMESGSLSSNISTPDGCGNSGLIDQPYTWLTNNIKVPVNSSGYFGSTLTLGFGSDSCPTLAIYYGHASNNEIDDFSAITCTQSLQRVQSNLTLNLPDFSVVTDTPPIVQPDSVVHFSDFYTTFPSYQAINITNTNDELDDIFNALVYGRDGVPTSELLNDTTLISSYQHLYRQYMAQVISIYLRADFNTLSDNATETVTNPLEATYINPRHFRLIQSSLSTHLLVGVLGALLICALTIFVTIDMRQVLPKPMGSIASVASLLAGSRIVDKRSGLIPKGAEYWSDEEWEKSGVWQGEMFRMGWWDKFEEPIESYGSRRVEEPAESIRSGRGTGQDVSNPRDGVNASDTARFRIDARPKIVS
;
A
#
# COMPACT_ATOMS: atom_id res chain seq x y z
N MET A 1 -5.63 -39.80 -27.24
CA MET A 1 -4.90 -41.09 -27.07
C MET A 1 -5.55 -41.90 -25.94
N ARG A 2 -5.42 -43.22 -25.93
CA ARG A 2 -5.78 -44.08 -24.78
C ARG A 2 -4.49 -44.58 -24.13
N PHE A 3 -4.42 -44.61 -22.80
CA PHE A 3 -3.57 -45.55 -22.09
C PHE A 3 -4.36 -46.24 -20.98
N LYS A 4 -4.30 -47.56 -20.95
CA LYS A 4 -4.89 -48.41 -19.90
C LYS A 4 -3.80 -48.80 -18.91
N ILE A 5 -4.19 -49.01 -17.65
CA ILE A 5 -3.44 -49.82 -16.68
C ILE A 5 -4.26 -51.09 -16.44
N GLY A 6 -3.61 -52.26 -16.39
CA GLY A 6 -4.25 -53.52 -15.98
C GLY A 6 -3.68 -54.79 -16.62
N GLY A 7 -3.18 -55.70 -15.77
CA GLY A 7 -2.67 -57.03 -16.15
C GLY A 7 -1.16 -57.19 -15.92
N TYR A 8 -0.64 -58.33 -15.45
CA TYR A 8 -1.32 -59.60 -15.11
C TYR A 8 -0.52 -60.47 -14.12
N SER A 9 -1.23 -61.43 -13.51
CA SER A 9 -0.75 -62.73 -12.99
C SER A 9 0.10 -62.83 -11.71
N ARG A 10 -0.28 -63.82 -10.89
CA ARG A 10 0.54 -64.42 -9.81
C ARG A 10 1.45 -65.51 -10.38
N LEU A 11 2.59 -65.77 -9.74
CA LEU A 11 3.19 -67.10 -9.63
C LEU A 11 4.14 -67.16 -8.42
N ASN A 12 4.36 -68.37 -7.89
CA ASN A 12 5.18 -68.74 -6.73
C ASN A 12 5.50 -70.26 -6.92
N PRO A 13 6.50 -70.91 -6.28
CA PRO A 13 7.36 -70.46 -5.18
C PRO A 13 8.85 -70.84 -5.36
N SER A 14 9.59 -70.96 -4.23
CA SER A 14 10.89 -71.64 -4.02
C SER A 14 12.17 -70.89 -4.42
N ASN A 15 13.33 -71.07 -3.78
CA ASN A 15 13.68 -71.43 -2.39
C ASN A 15 15.20 -71.16 -2.16
N ARG A 16 15.68 -71.16 -0.90
CA ARG A 16 17.11 -71.14 -0.47
C ARG A 16 17.90 -69.84 -0.72
N ASP A 17 19.02 -69.57 -0.03
CA ASP A 17 19.50 -69.91 1.33
C ASP A 17 20.65 -68.94 1.66
N ALA A 18 20.66 -68.29 2.85
CA ALA A 18 21.88 -67.79 3.51
C ALA A 18 21.58 -67.25 4.93
N SER A 19 22.18 -67.87 5.93
CA SER A 19 22.50 -67.25 7.24
C SER A 19 23.94 -67.68 7.59
N PRO A 20 24.65 -67.05 8.55
CA PRO A 20 24.49 -67.49 9.95
C PRO A 20 24.80 -66.46 11.06
N GLN A 21 24.26 -66.71 12.26
CA GLN A 21 24.86 -66.52 13.62
C GLN A 21 25.32 -65.09 14.03
N HIS A 22 25.48 -64.70 15.31
CA HIS A 22 25.41 -65.33 16.65
C HIS A 22 24.41 -64.50 17.52
N SER A 23 23.64 -64.98 18.52
CA SER A 23 23.98 -65.58 19.83
C SER A 23 24.97 -64.76 20.68
N GLN A 24 24.84 -64.54 22.00
CA GLN A 24 23.83 -64.90 23.02
C GLN A 24 24.10 -64.01 24.26
N ILE A 25 23.17 -63.93 25.22
CA ILE A 25 23.42 -64.08 26.67
C ILE A 25 22.08 -64.09 27.42
N GLU A 26 21.97 -64.97 28.41
CA GLU A 26 20.80 -65.22 29.25
C GLU A 26 21.29 -65.43 30.69
N LEU A 27 20.52 -65.01 31.70
CA LEU A 27 20.85 -65.27 33.10
C LEU A 27 19.61 -65.34 34.01
N LEU A 28 19.05 -66.56 34.08
CA LEU A 28 18.49 -67.26 35.27
C LEU A 28 17.53 -66.48 36.21
N GLN A 29 16.24 -66.85 36.38
CA GLN A 29 15.69 -68.05 37.07
C GLN A 29 15.95 -68.11 38.59
N PRO A 30 15.16 -68.86 39.43
CA PRO A 30 14.02 -69.78 39.15
C PRO A 30 12.74 -69.33 39.94
N ARG A 31 11.68 -70.08 40.37
CA ARG A 31 11.06 -71.45 40.34
C ARG A 31 9.55 -71.25 40.77
N HIS A 32 8.61 -72.17 41.07
CA HIS A 32 8.45 -73.63 41.19
C HIS A 32 6.94 -74.00 41.06
N SER A 33 6.60 -75.27 40.74
CA SER A 33 5.25 -75.89 40.81
C SER A 33 5.40 -77.40 41.16
N PRO A 34 4.34 -78.23 41.42
CA PRO A 34 2.92 -78.00 41.82
C PRO A 34 2.35 -78.89 42.99
N ARG A 35 1.14 -78.57 43.50
CA ARG A 35 0.13 -79.47 44.18
C ARG A 35 0.52 -80.09 45.57
N PRO A 36 -0.39 -80.76 46.36
CA PRO A 36 -1.77 -81.26 46.09
C PRO A 36 -2.86 -80.93 47.18
N ALA A 37 -3.96 -81.72 47.20
CA ALA A 37 -4.94 -82.00 48.29
C ALA A 37 -6.24 -81.14 48.47
N ASP A 38 -7.33 -81.65 47.88
CA ASP A 38 -8.56 -82.18 48.52
C ASP A 38 -9.52 -81.36 49.45
N SER A 39 -10.75 -81.21 48.93
CA SER A 39 -12.04 -81.58 49.58
C SER A 39 -12.88 -80.60 50.42
N SER A 40 -14.18 -80.95 50.51
CA SER A 40 -15.25 -80.47 51.43
C SER A 40 -16.06 -79.18 51.11
N LEU A 41 -17.06 -79.39 50.25
CA LEU A 41 -18.49 -79.06 50.49
C LEU A 41 -18.86 -77.94 51.49
N SER A 42 -19.35 -76.80 50.99
CA SER A 42 -20.39 -75.99 51.67
C SER A 42 -21.21 -75.20 50.65
N GLY A 43 -22.53 -75.20 50.80
CA GLY A 43 -23.45 -74.51 49.88
C GLY A 43 -23.83 -73.12 50.37
N HIS A 44 -23.53 -72.08 49.59
CA HIS A 44 -24.04 -70.72 49.81
C HIS A 44 -24.47 -70.06 48.49
N LYS A 45 -25.65 -69.43 48.50
CA LYS A 45 -26.18 -68.65 47.37
C LYS A 45 -25.44 -67.31 47.25
N SER A 46 -24.29 -67.30 46.60
CA SER A 46 -23.61 -66.04 46.26
C SER A 46 -24.35 -65.34 45.10
N HIS A 47 -25.04 -64.23 45.38
CA HIS A 47 -25.45 -63.31 44.32
C HIS A 47 -24.22 -62.84 43.56
N ALA A 48 -24.11 -63.19 42.28
CA ALA A 48 -23.05 -62.72 41.42
C ALA A 48 -23.21 -61.20 41.21
N LYS A 49 -22.37 -60.39 41.87
CA LYS A 49 -22.23 -58.98 41.52
C LYS A 49 -21.78 -58.90 40.05
N PRO A 50 -22.47 -58.16 39.16
CA PRO A 50 -21.99 -57.97 37.80
C PRO A 50 -20.73 -57.09 37.84
N THR A 51 -19.56 -57.72 37.69
CA THR A 51 -18.31 -57.00 37.45
C THR A 51 -18.42 -56.30 36.11
N SER A 52 -18.37 -54.97 36.13
CA SER A 52 -18.53 -54.11 34.95
C SER A 52 -17.28 -54.19 34.05
N ASN A 53 -17.13 -55.31 33.34
CA ASN A 53 -16.19 -55.41 32.23
C ASN A 53 -16.63 -54.39 31.17
N ARG A 54 -15.80 -53.37 30.99
CA ARG A 54 -15.97 -52.33 29.96
C ARG A 54 -16.19 -52.99 28.61
N LEU A 55 -17.25 -52.59 27.90
CA LEU A 55 -17.47 -53.03 26.53
C LEU A 55 -16.28 -52.58 25.67
N ASP A 56 -15.66 -53.51 24.96
CA ASP A 56 -14.61 -53.23 23.98
C ASP A 56 -14.77 -54.11 22.74
N THR A 57 -15.26 -53.49 21.67
CA THR A 57 -15.47 -54.09 20.36
C THR A 57 -14.25 -54.02 19.45
N ASN A 58 -13.14 -53.39 19.88
CA ASN A 58 -11.97 -53.01 19.08
C ASN A 58 -12.24 -52.08 17.87
N TRP A 59 -13.45 -51.54 17.70
CA TRP A 59 -13.79 -50.65 16.58
C TRP A 59 -13.99 -49.19 17.04
N ASP A 60 -13.23 -48.29 16.39
CA ASP A 60 -13.33 -46.83 16.48
C ASP A 60 -13.43 -46.24 15.05
N PRO A 61 -14.30 -45.23 14.80
CA PRO A 61 -14.36 -44.52 13.52
C PRO A 61 -13.01 -43.90 13.15
N VAL A 62 -12.66 -43.91 11.86
CA VAL A 62 -11.36 -43.43 11.36
C VAL A 62 -11.02 -42.03 11.89
N PHE A 63 -11.98 -41.10 11.86
CA PHE A 63 -11.80 -39.71 12.31
C PHE A 63 -11.70 -39.52 13.85
N LEU A 64 -12.07 -40.52 14.65
CA LEU A 64 -11.95 -40.51 16.13
C LEU A 64 -10.71 -41.28 16.64
N ARG A 65 -9.95 -41.91 15.74
CA ARG A 65 -8.71 -42.63 16.10
C ARG A 65 -7.66 -41.64 16.62
N ARG A 66 -6.94 -42.05 17.66
CA ARG A 66 -5.93 -41.23 18.36
C ARG A 66 -4.96 -40.52 17.41
N TRP A 67 -4.46 -41.21 16.38
CA TRP A 67 -3.49 -40.63 15.44
C TRP A 67 -4.05 -39.50 14.58
N VAL A 68 -5.34 -39.55 14.19
CA VAL A 68 -6.00 -38.48 13.44
C VAL A 68 -6.23 -37.26 14.32
N LEU A 69 -6.68 -37.46 15.57
CA LEU A 69 -6.83 -36.37 16.54
C LEU A 69 -5.48 -35.74 16.91
N VAL A 70 -4.41 -36.53 17.02
CA VAL A 70 -3.03 -36.03 17.20
C VAL A 70 -2.56 -35.23 15.98
N ALA A 71 -2.89 -35.63 14.75
CA ALA A 71 -2.58 -34.85 13.56
C ALA A 71 -3.27 -33.47 13.57
N PHE A 72 -4.53 -33.38 13.99
CA PHE A 72 -5.20 -32.09 14.19
C PHE A 72 -4.55 -31.25 15.31
N ALA A 73 -4.17 -31.85 16.44
CA ALA A 73 -3.48 -31.14 17.51
C ALA A 73 -2.11 -30.58 17.04
N LEU A 74 -1.31 -31.39 16.32
CA LEU A 74 -0.05 -30.95 15.72
C LEU A 74 -0.26 -29.83 14.69
N PHE A 75 -1.33 -29.90 13.88
CA PHE A 75 -1.69 -28.82 12.96
C PHE A 75 -2.01 -27.52 13.70
N PHE A 76 -2.83 -27.54 14.75
CA PHE A 76 -3.13 -26.32 15.51
C PHE A 76 -1.90 -25.74 16.22
N ALA A 77 -0.99 -26.58 16.72
CA ALA A 77 0.30 -26.14 17.26
C ALA A 77 1.19 -25.49 16.17
N ALA A 78 1.25 -26.08 14.97
CA ALA A 78 2.01 -25.54 13.85
C ALA A 78 1.44 -24.18 13.36
N VAL A 79 0.11 -24.00 13.38
CA VAL A 79 -0.52 -22.70 13.08
C VAL A 79 -0.09 -21.61 14.07
N ILE A 80 -0.05 -21.89 15.38
CA ILE A 80 0.40 -20.93 16.40
C ILE A 80 1.85 -20.49 16.13
N ALA A 81 2.73 -21.46 15.84
CA ALA A 81 4.13 -21.20 15.53
C ALA A 81 4.31 -20.39 14.23
N ALA A 82 3.62 -20.77 13.14
CA ALA A 82 3.68 -20.07 11.86
C ALA A 82 3.20 -18.62 11.98
N LEU A 83 2.09 -18.38 12.70
CA LEU A 83 1.58 -17.02 12.97
C LEU A 83 2.60 -16.17 13.74
N GLN A 84 3.30 -16.75 14.72
CA GLN A 84 4.33 -16.03 15.48
C GLN A 84 5.57 -15.70 14.62
N VAL A 85 6.02 -16.64 13.78
CA VAL A 85 7.14 -16.42 12.85
C VAL A 85 6.80 -15.31 11.85
N VAL A 86 5.65 -15.40 11.18
CA VAL A 86 5.17 -14.39 10.21
C VAL A 86 5.10 -12.99 10.82
N TYR A 87 4.56 -12.86 12.04
CA TYR A 87 4.53 -11.58 12.75
C TYR A 87 5.93 -11.08 13.12
N SER A 88 6.83 -11.93 13.62
CA SER A 88 8.21 -11.52 13.96
C SER A 88 9.01 -11.03 12.75
N ILE A 89 8.89 -11.69 11.60
CA ILE A 89 9.53 -11.27 10.34
C ILE A 89 8.92 -9.94 9.86
N SER A 90 7.58 -9.81 9.90
CA SER A 90 6.90 -8.56 9.53
C SER A 90 7.25 -7.38 10.44
N ALA A 91 7.56 -7.62 11.72
CA ALA A 91 7.97 -6.58 12.66
C ALA A 91 9.44 -6.18 12.43
N ALA A 92 10.35 -7.15 12.30
CA ALA A 92 11.77 -6.88 12.10
C ALA A 92 12.06 -6.17 10.76
N ASN A 93 11.44 -6.63 9.66
CA ASN A 93 11.75 -6.16 8.32
C ASN A 93 10.84 -5.01 7.85
N ARG A 94 10.10 -4.35 8.77
CA ARG A 94 9.02 -3.36 8.51
C ARG A 94 7.97 -3.83 7.47
N GLY A 95 7.79 -5.13 7.28
CA GLY A 95 6.95 -5.74 6.25
C GLY A 95 7.55 -7.05 5.74
N ILE A 96 6.77 -7.84 5.00
CA ILE A 96 7.17 -9.19 4.56
C ILE A 96 7.68 -9.18 3.12
N VAL A 97 6.85 -8.73 2.16
CA VAL A 97 7.16 -8.73 0.72
C VAL A 97 6.67 -7.41 0.10
N THR A 98 7.39 -6.94 -0.92
CA THR A 98 6.92 -5.91 -1.87
C THR A 98 5.79 -6.48 -2.72
N SER A 99 4.66 -5.77 -2.80
CA SER A 99 3.44 -6.29 -3.41
C SER A 99 3.15 -5.65 -4.76
N ASP A 100 3.47 -6.36 -5.85
CA ASP A 100 2.75 -6.14 -7.11
C ASP A 100 1.25 -6.38 -6.90
N ASP A 101 0.40 -5.64 -7.62
CA ASP A 101 -1.07 -5.75 -7.55
C ASP A 101 -1.56 -7.20 -7.77
N GLU A 102 -0.84 -8.01 -8.56
CA GLU A 102 -1.18 -9.41 -8.83
C GLU A 102 -0.74 -10.38 -7.73
N LYS A 103 0.41 -10.13 -7.07
CA LYS A 103 0.98 -11.06 -6.07
C LYS A 103 0.22 -11.02 -4.74
N HIS A 104 -0.57 -9.97 -4.51
CA HIS A 104 -1.42 -9.78 -3.34
C HIS A 104 -2.36 -10.98 -3.08
N TYR A 105 -3.00 -11.51 -4.13
CA TYR A 105 -4.04 -12.54 -4.02
C TYR A 105 -3.56 -13.86 -3.42
N LEU A 106 -2.30 -14.25 -3.66
CA LEU A 106 -1.75 -15.50 -3.12
C LEU A 106 -1.68 -15.47 -1.59
N TRP A 107 -1.33 -14.32 -1.02
CA TRP A 107 -1.19 -14.12 0.42
C TRP A 107 -2.54 -13.97 1.15
N THR A 108 -3.59 -13.48 0.48
CA THR A 108 -4.94 -13.38 1.08
C THR A 108 -5.78 -14.65 0.92
N TYR A 109 -5.61 -15.41 -0.16
CA TYR A 109 -6.34 -16.67 -0.38
C TYR A 109 -5.69 -17.91 0.27
N GLY A 110 -4.36 -17.94 0.38
CA GLY A 110 -3.64 -19.11 0.92
C GLY A 110 -4.07 -19.53 2.34
N PRO A 111 -4.02 -18.63 3.34
CA PRO A 111 -4.39 -18.94 4.72
C PRO A 111 -5.86 -19.39 4.88
N THR A 112 -6.80 -18.76 4.18
CA THR A 112 -8.23 -19.05 4.27
C THR A 112 -8.58 -20.41 3.66
N ALA A 113 -7.96 -20.76 2.52
CA ALA A 113 -8.11 -22.06 1.89
C ALA A 113 -7.67 -23.23 2.81
N ILE A 114 -6.61 -23.06 3.59
CA ILE A 114 -6.14 -24.07 4.55
C ILE A 114 -7.20 -24.32 5.64
N PHE A 115 -7.76 -23.28 6.25
CA PHE A 115 -8.80 -23.44 7.29
C PHE A 115 -10.12 -24.00 6.71
N VAL A 116 -10.44 -23.70 5.45
CA VAL A 116 -11.57 -24.32 4.74
C VAL A 116 -11.38 -25.84 4.60
N ILE A 117 -10.21 -26.31 4.16
CA ILE A 117 -9.91 -27.75 4.07
C ILE A 117 -10.03 -28.43 5.45
N VAL A 118 -9.49 -27.81 6.49
CA VAL A 118 -9.61 -28.29 7.87
C VAL A 118 -11.07 -28.31 8.36
N THR A 119 -11.91 -27.36 7.95
CA THR A 119 -13.35 -27.36 8.25
C THR A 119 -14.05 -28.58 7.66
N VAL A 120 -13.77 -28.92 6.40
CA VAL A 120 -14.36 -30.09 5.71
C VAL A 120 -13.96 -31.40 6.40
N LEU A 121 -12.69 -31.52 6.81
CA LEU A 121 -12.20 -32.71 7.54
C LEU A 121 -12.77 -32.78 8.97
N TRP A 122 -12.91 -31.65 9.67
CA TRP A 122 -13.50 -31.63 11.02
C TRP A 122 -15.01 -31.90 11.03
N ARG A 123 -15.73 -31.64 9.92
CA ARG A 123 -17.15 -32.02 9.74
C ARG A 123 -17.36 -33.53 10.03
N GLN A 124 -16.42 -34.37 9.60
CA GLN A 124 -16.46 -35.82 9.82
C GLN A 124 -16.12 -36.22 11.27
N VAL A 125 -15.24 -35.48 11.96
CA VAL A 125 -14.95 -35.67 13.39
C VAL A 125 -16.19 -35.36 14.23
N ASP A 126 -16.88 -34.25 13.95
CA ASP A 126 -18.09 -33.84 14.67
C ASP A 126 -19.26 -34.82 14.43
N TYR A 127 -19.48 -35.24 13.18
CA TYR A 127 -20.51 -36.24 12.86
C TYR A 127 -20.30 -37.55 13.63
N ALA A 128 -19.10 -38.14 13.57
CA ALA A 128 -18.81 -39.42 14.21
C ALA A 128 -18.80 -39.34 15.75
N ALA A 129 -18.48 -38.18 16.34
CA ALA A 129 -18.65 -37.95 17.77
C ALA A 129 -20.13 -37.92 18.20
N LYS A 130 -21.01 -37.37 17.34
CA LYS A 130 -22.46 -37.30 17.56
C LYS A 130 -23.15 -38.66 17.40
N SER A 131 -22.81 -39.43 16.37
CA SER A 131 -23.45 -40.74 16.12
C SER A 131 -23.09 -41.81 17.16
N ILE A 132 -21.91 -41.74 17.78
CA ILE A 132 -21.50 -42.68 18.85
C ILE A 132 -22.05 -42.33 20.23
N GLN A 133 -22.30 -41.05 20.57
CA GLN A 133 -22.68 -40.66 21.94
C GLN A 133 -23.89 -41.46 22.53
N PRO A 134 -24.98 -41.75 21.80
CA PRO A 134 -26.10 -42.56 22.29
C PRO A 134 -25.70 -43.98 22.72
N TRP A 135 -24.80 -44.59 21.95
CA TRP A 135 -24.26 -45.92 22.23
C TRP A 135 -23.26 -45.90 23.38
N ALA A 136 -22.49 -44.82 23.51
CA ALA A 136 -21.54 -44.64 24.60
C ALA A 136 -22.22 -44.51 25.97
N GLU A 137 -23.45 -43.99 26.04
CA GLU A 137 -24.22 -44.00 27.29
C GLU A 137 -24.77 -45.40 27.62
N MET A 138 -25.21 -46.18 26.63
CA MET A 138 -25.67 -47.56 26.81
C MET A 138 -24.54 -48.54 27.21
N ALA A 139 -23.31 -48.29 26.76
CA ALA A 139 -22.15 -49.11 27.10
C ALA A 139 -21.61 -48.86 28.54
N LYS A 140 -22.09 -47.81 29.23
CA LYS A 140 -21.77 -47.56 30.65
C LYS A 140 -22.68 -48.33 31.61
N GLY A 141 -23.87 -48.73 31.17
CA GLY A 141 -24.88 -49.42 32.00
C GLY A 141 -26.32 -49.06 31.62
N PRO A 142 -27.32 -49.48 32.42
CA PRO A 142 -28.74 -49.36 32.07
C PRO A 142 -29.26 -47.91 32.09
N GLN A 143 -29.50 -47.34 30.90
CA GLN A 143 -29.98 -45.97 30.68
C GLN A 143 -31.48 -45.93 30.34
N THR A 144 -32.16 -44.84 30.66
CA THR A 144 -33.53 -44.55 30.17
C THR A 144 -33.50 -44.17 28.68
N ALA A 145 -34.56 -44.49 27.93
CA ALA A 145 -34.62 -44.25 26.47
C ALA A 145 -34.26 -42.81 26.07
N LYS A 146 -34.71 -41.81 26.84
CA LYS A 146 -34.45 -40.36 26.65
C LYS A 146 -32.96 -39.97 26.76
N ASN A 147 -32.12 -40.84 27.32
CA ASN A 147 -30.66 -40.70 27.42
C ASN A 147 -29.89 -41.71 26.56
N SER A 148 -30.58 -42.69 25.95
CA SER A 148 -29.99 -43.71 25.07
C SER A 148 -30.68 -43.71 23.70
N LEU A 149 -31.70 -44.55 23.49
CA LEU A 149 -32.28 -44.84 22.17
C LEU A 149 -32.91 -43.62 21.48
N LEU A 150 -33.38 -42.64 22.24
CA LEU A 150 -34.00 -41.38 21.77
C LEU A 150 -33.04 -40.18 21.87
N LEU A 151 -31.75 -40.43 22.11
CA LEU A 151 -30.73 -39.38 22.15
C LEU A 151 -30.29 -39.01 20.73
N ASP A 152 -30.60 -37.79 20.31
CA ASP A 152 -30.25 -37.26 19.00
C ASP A 152 -29.40 -35.97 19.13
N TYR A 153 -28.25 -35.98 18.45
CA TYR A 153 -27.36 -34.83 18.25
C TYR A 153 -27.01 -34.60 16.78
N VAL A 154 -27.57 -35.40 15.88
CA VAL A 154 -27.24 -35.44 14.44
C VAL A 154 -28.22 -34.56 13.67
N THR A 155 -29.54 -34.73 13.85
CA THR A 155 -30.56 -33.92 13.17
C THR A 155 -30.78 -32.49 13.74
N PRO A 156 -30.65 -32.18 15.05
CA PRO A 156 -30.88 -30.81 15.51
C PRO A 156 -29.74 -29.86 15.13
N PHE A 157 -30.10 -28.63 14.73
CA PHE A 157 -29.15 -27.56 14.36
C PHE A 157 -27.99 -27.40 15.36
N GLN A 158 -26.79 -27.07 14.85
CA GLN A 158 -25.54 -27.20 15.59
C GLN A 158 -25.52 -26.47 16.96
N LEU A 159 -26.08 -25.26 17.07
CA LEU A 159 -26.18 -24.56 18.37
C LEU A 159 -27.13 -25.28 19.36
N VAL A 160 -28.20 -25.90 18.88
CA VAL A 160 -29.11 -26.72 19.71
C VAL A 160 -28.39 -28.00 20.15
N SER A 161 -27.60 -28.63 19.28
CA SER A 161 -26.78 -29.79 19.63
C SER A 161 -25.72 -29.45 20.70
N LEU A 162 -25.13 -28.24 20.66
CA LEU A 162 -24.19 -27.74 21.66
C LEU A 162 -24.87 -27.51 23.01
N TRP A 163 -25.98 -26.76 23.04
CA TRP A 163 -26.73 -26.49 24.27
C TRP A 163 -27.25 -27.80 24.92
N ARG A 164 -27.75 -28.74 24.10
CA ARG A 164 -28.25 -30.05 24.55
C ARG A 164 -27.14 -31.01 25.00
N SER A 165 -25.89 -30.85 24.53
CA SER A 165 -24.75 -31.67 24.97
C SER A 165 -24.13 -31.13 26.25
N ILE A 166 -23.93 -29.81 26.36
CA ILE A 166 -23.51 -29.13 27.61
C ILE A 166 -24.50 -29.43 28.74
N ARG A 167 -25.82 -29.24 28.53
CA ARG A 167 -26.85 -29.49 29.55
C ARG A 167 -26.96 -30.96 29.98
N LYS A 168 -26.45 -31.91 29.18
CA LYS A 168 -26.35 -33.35 29.53
C LYS A 168 -24.95 -33.77 29.99
N SER A 169 -24.00 -32.85 30.15
CA SER A 169 -22.59 -33.16 30.46
C SER A 169 -21.89 -34.09 29.44
N HIS A 170 -22.34 -34.10 28.19
CA HIS A 170 -21.76 -34.88 27.10
C HIS A 170 -20.58 -34.12 26.46
N PHE A 171 -19.51 -33.95 27.23
CA PHE A 171 -18.38 -33.07 26.90
C PHE A 171 -17.67 -33.40 25.58
N ASN A 172 -17.66 -34.66 25.14
CA ASN A 172 -17.08 -35.06 23.85
C ASN A 172 -17.76 -34.34 22.67
N VAL A 173 -19.10 -34.39 22.60
CA VAL A 173 -19.91 -33.72 21.56
C VAL A 173 -19.87 -32.21 21.72
N ALA A 174 -19.87 -31.69 22.95
CA ALA A 174 -19.74 -30.25 23.18
C ALA A 174 -18.39 -29.72 22.62
N ALA A 175 -17.29 -30.44 22.86
CA ALA A 175 -15.97 -30.05 22.40
C ALA A 175 -15.82 -30.11 20.86
N THR A 176 -16.32 -31.15 20.18
CA THR A 176 -16.24 -31.21 18.71
C THR A 176 -17.02 -30.07 18.03
N VAL A 177 -18.21 -29.76 18.56
CA VAL A 177 -19.04 -28.66 18.04
C VAL A 177 -18.39 -27.30 18.32
N ILE A 178 -17.81 -27.08 19.51
CA ILE A 178 -17.08 -25.83 19.81
C ILE A 178 -15.89 -25.66 18.86
N VAL A 179 -15.06 -26.70 18.64
CA VAL A 179 -13.94 -26.61 17.68
C VAL A 179 -14.45 -26.33 16.26
N PHE A 180 -15.56 -26.93 15.81
CA PHE A 180 -16.14 -26.64 14.49
C PHE A 180 -16.59 -25.17 14.35
N PHE A 181 -17.10 -24.54 15.41
CA PHE A 181 -17.39 -23.10 15.42
C PHE A 181 -16.10 -22.26 15.47
N LEU A 182 -15.09 -22.64 16.24
CA LEU A 182 -13.81 -21.92 16.33
C LEU A 182 -13.04 -21.94 14.99
N ILE A 183 -13.08 -23.03 14.22
CA ILE A 183 -12.49 -23.08 12.87
C ILE A 183 -13.20 -22.08 11.93
N LYS A 184 -14.53 -21.89 12.05
CA LYS A 184 -15.24 -20.85 11.29
C LYS A 184 -14.79 -19.44 11.70
N VAL A 185 -14.62 -19.17 13.00
CA VAL A 185 -14.15 -17.85 13.48
C VAL A 185 -12.70 -17.57 13.08
N ILE A 186 -11.79 -18.54 13.17
CA ILE A 186 -10.39 -18.34 12.75
C ILE A 186 -10.29 -18.10 11.23
N THR A 187 -11.16 -18.73 10.43
CA THR A 187 -11.27 -18.46 8.98
C THR A 187 -11.67 -17.00 8.70
N ILE A 188 -12.61 -16.43 9.47
CA ILE A 188 -13.00 -15.01 9.34
C ILE A 188 -11.83 -14.09 9.71
N LEU A 189 -11.14 -14.33 10.83
CA LEU A 189 -9.98 -13.50 11.22
C LEU A 189 -8.83 -13.60 10.21
N SER A 190 -8.67 -14.77 9.58
CA SER A 190 -7.63 -15.03 8.58
C SER A 190 -7.72 -14.17 7.32
N THR A 191 -8.86 -13.55 7.01
CA THR A 191 -8.95 -12.60 5.88
C THR A 191 -8.28 -11.26 6.20
N GLY A 192 -8.17 -10.90 7.48
CA GLY A 192 -7.66 -9.61 7.94
C GLY A 192 -6.20 -9.62 8.40
N ILE A 193 -5.50 -10.75 8.25
CA ILE A 193 -4.14 -10.95 8.79
C ILE A 193 -3.10 -10.05 8.12
N PHE A 194 -3.21 -9.79 6.83
CA PHE A 194 -2.29 -8.92 6.08
C PHE A 194 -2.95 -7.60 5.68
N SER A 195 -2.11 -6.57 5.53
CA SER A 195 -2.50 -5.37 4.79
C SER A 195 -1.30 -4.67 4.17
N LEU A 196 -1.54 -4.05 3.02
CA LEU A 196 -0.64 -3.06 2.45
C LEU A 196 -0.55 -1.86 3.39
N ARG A 197 0.68 -1.35 3.55
CA ARG A 197 0.99 -0.04 4.14
C ARG A 197 2.16 0.54 3.36
N ALA A 198 2.15 1.85 3.10
CA ALA A 198 3.36 2.56 2.69
C ALA A 198 4.37 2.51 3.85
N VAL A 199 5.61 2.15 3.53
CA VAL A 199 6.71 2.03 4.49
C VAL A 199 7.94 2.67 3.88
N GLN A 200 8.53 3.62 4.59
CA GLN A 200 9.85 4.16 4.25
C GLN A 200 10.90 3.07 4.42
N GLN A 201 11.53 2.71 3.32
CA GLN A 201 12.62 1.76 3.24
C GLN A 201 13.90 2.51 2.88
N ASP A 202 14.70 2.74 3.91
CA ASP A 202 16.00 3.37 3.84
C ASP A 202 17.05 2.33 3.39
N GLY A 203 18.09 2.76 2.67
CA GLY A 203 19.22 1.88 2.32
C GLY A 203 18.99 0.96 1.13
N VAL A 204 18.04 1.26 0.23
CA VAL A 204 17.82 0.46 -0.99
C VAL A 204 19.00 0.64 -1.94
N ALA A 205 19.77 -0.43 -2.16
CA ALA A 205 20.96 -0.38 -3.03
C ALA A 205 20.56 -0.14 -4.50
N THR A 206 21.06 0.96 -5.07
CA THR A 206 20.74 1.44 -6.42
C THR A 206 22.02 1.89 -7.12
N THR A 207 22.13 1.61 -8.42
CA THR A 207 23.19 2.17 -9.26
C THR A 207 22.94 3.65 -9.54
N MET A 208 23.85 4.52 -9.11
CA MET A 208 23.83 5.95 -9.39
C MET A 208 24.73 6.25 -10.61
N ALA A 209 24.33 7.18 -11.45
CA ALA A 209 25.20 7.81 -12.45
C ALA A 209 25.99 8.95 -11.80
N LEU A 210 27.28 9.06 -12.12
CA LEU A 210 28.13 10.19 -11.74
C LEU A 210 28.21 11.17 -12.92
N ASN A 211 27.76 12.40 -12.73
CA ASN A 211 27.55 13.39 -13.80
C ASN A 211 28.79 14.25 -14.06
N ASN A 212 29.52 14.63 -13.01
CA ASN A 212 30.73 15.44 -13.08
C ASN A 212 31.86 14.87 -12.21
N THR A 213 33.07 15.39 -12.42
CA THR A 213 34.28 14.99 -11.68
C THR A 213 35.16 16.22 -11.43
N PHE A 214 35.92 16.20 -10.33
CA PHE A 214 36.85 17.29 -10.03
C PHE A 214 38.08 17.24 -10.94
N ASP A 215 38.25 18.28 -11.77
CA ASP A 215 39.38 18.48 -12.68
C ASP A 215 39.85 19.94 -12.60
N GLY A 216 41.16 20.14 -12.59
CA GLY A 216 41.80 21.46 -12.54
C GLY A 216 42.42 21.90 -13.87
N SER A 217 42.39 21.07 -14.92
CA SER A 217 43.20 21.27 -16.14
C SER A 217 42.96 22.61 -16.85
N ASN A 218 41.77 23.17 -16.71
CA ASN A 218 41.32 24.38 -17.40
C ASN A 218 41.29 25.62 -16.47
N PHE A 219 41.63 25.47 -15.19
CA PHE A 219 41.53 26.53 -14.19
C PHE A 219 42.77 27.45 -14.24
N GLN A 220 42.58 28.68 -14.75
CA GLN A 220 43.63 29.70 -14.91
C GLN A 220 43.53 30.79 -13.84
N GLN A 221 43.40 30.36 -12.57
CA GLN A 221 43.31 31.24 -11.40
C GLN A 221 42.23 32.32 -11.58
N ALA A 222 42.63 33.60 -11.48
CA ALA A 222 41.79 34.77 -11.65
C ALA A 222 41.34 35.00 -13.10
N ALA A 223 42.09 34.53 -14.11
CA ALA A 223 41.81 34.80 -15.52
C ALA A 223 40.66 33.95 -16.08
N SER A 224 40.33 32.84 -15.43
CA SER A 224 39.20 31.97 -15.80
C SER A 224 37.92 32.23 -15.01
N VAL A 225 37.91 33.16 -14.05
CA VAL A 225 36.83 33.30 -13.05
C VAL A 225 36.06 34.60 -13.24
N ASP A 226 34.74 34.50 -13.28
CA ASP A 226 33.79 35.61 -13.25
C ASP A 226 33.17 35.85 -11.85
N SER A 227 32.21 36.76 -11.76
CA SER A 227 31.57 37.20 -10.50
C SER A 227 30.44 36.29 -10.00
N ARG A 228 30.04 35.22 -10.72
CA ARG A 228 28.92 34.34 -10.30
C ARG A 228 29.11 33.76 -8.91
N ALA A 229 30.31 33.28 -8.57
CA ALA A 229 30.56 32.63 -7.29
C ALA A 229 30.32 33.56 -6.09
N ALA A 230 30.72 34.83 -6.18
CA ALA A 230 30.43 35.83 -5.14
C ALA A 230 28.95 36.29 -5.16
N TYR A 231 28.33 36.46 -6.35
CA TYR A 231 26.90 36.77 -6.43
C TYR A 231 26.01 35.66 -5.83
N VAL A 232 26.34 34.37 -5.98
CA VAL A 232 25.55 33.27 -5.38
C VAL A 232 25.52 33.41 -3.86
N VAL A 233 26.66 33.71 -3.23
CA VAL A 233 26.74 33.91 -1.78
C VAL A 233 25.95 35.16 -1.35
N TYR A 234 26.02 36.25 -2.11
CA TYR A 234 25.17 37.43 -1.90
C TYR A 234 23.68 37.10 -1.97
N GLY A 235 23.25 36.31 -2.98
CA GLY A 235 21.87 35.87 -3.16
C GLY A 235 21.38 34.97 -2.01
N GLN A 236 22.24 34.07 -1.53
CA GLN A 236 21.97 33.23 -0.37
C GLN A 236 21.81 34.06 0.92
N GLN A 237 22.67 35.05 1.15
CA GLN A 237 22.68 35.86 2.38
C GLN A 237 21.58 36.93 2.41
N ALA A 238 21.44 37.72 1.34
CA ALA A 238 20.53 38.86 1.29
C ALA A 238 19.07 38.46 1.01
N TYR A 239 18.84 37.33 0.33
CA TYR A 239 17.50 36.92 -0.14
C TYR A 239 17.12 35.46 0.19
N ASN A 240 17.96 34.72 0.94
CA ASN A 240 17.74 33.30 1.29
C ASN A 240 17.51 32.37 0.07
N VAL A 241 18.16 32.66 -1.06
CA VAL A 241 18.07 31.80 -2.26
C VAL A 241 18.84 30.50 -2.04
N THR A 242 18.23 29.37 -2.42
CA THR A 242 18.84 28.03 -2.37
C THR A 242 20.13 28.00 -3.19
N PRO A 243 21.27 27.51 -2.64
CA PRO A 243 22.50 27.41 -3.40
C PRO A 243 22.42 26.32 -4.50
N PRO A 244 23.29 26.34 -5.52
CA PRO A 244 23.31 25.35 -6.59
C PRO A 244 23.39 23.89 -6.09
N SER A 245 22.76 22.97 -6.81
CA SER A 245 22.73 21.55 -6.46
C SER A 245 24.14 20.97 -6.32
N GLY A 246 24.36 20.19 -5.25
CA GLY A 246 25.70 19.69 -4.89
C GLY A 246 26.61 20.70 -4.17
N THR A 247 26.10 21.85 -3.71
CA THR A 247 26.89 22.82 -2.92
C THR A 247 26.30 23.07 -1.52
N SER A 248 27.12 23.64 -0.64
CA SER A 248 26.80 24.04 0.74
C SER A 248 27.78 25.13 1.21
N ASP A 249 27.55 25.71 2.39
CA ASP A 249 28.37 26.78 2.99
C ASP A 249 29.88 26.46 3.13
N GLN A 250 30.29 25.19 3.06
CA GLN A 250 31.67 24.73 3.28
C GLN A 250 32.16 23.67 2.29
N TYR A 251 31.24 22.98 1.59
CA TYR A 251 31.55 21.82 0.78
C TYR A 251 30.87 21.88 -0.58
N THR A 252 31.60 21.47 -1.60
CA THR A 252 31.07 21.17 -2.94
C THR A 252 31.27 19.68 -3.21
N VAL A 253 30.23 18.99 -3.63
CA VAL A 253 30.23 17.54 -3.89
C VAL A 253 30.12 17.27 -5.38
N GLN A 254 30.57 16.12 -5.84
CA GLN A 254 30.22 15.68 -7.19
C GLN A 254 28.72 15.44 -7.32
N SER A 255 28.15 15.82 -8.47
CA SER A 255 26.75 15.56 -8.81
C SER A 255 26.58 14.10 -9.23
N PHE A 256 25.66 13.42 -8.57
CA PHE A 256 25.22 12.07 -8.91
C PHE A 256 23.68 12.01 -8.89
N SER A 257 23.11 11.04 -9.59
CA SER A 257 21.66 10.80 -9.61
C SER A 257 21.36 9.31 -9.83
N PRO A 258 20.16 8.81 -9.46
CA PRO A 258 19.75 7.45 -9.79
C PRO A 258 19.81 7.18 -11.30
N ALA A 259 20.41 6.06 -11.72
CA ALA A 259 20.56 5.72 -13.14
C ALA A 259 19.25 5.24 -13.80
N GLU A 260 18.24 4.90 -12.99
CA GLU A 260 16.83 4.84 -13.41
C GLU A 260 16.14 6.10 -12.88
N ASN A 261 15.32 6.78 -13.71
CA ASN A 261 14.67 8.04 -13.35
C ASN A 261 13.97 8.00 -11.98
N PHE A 262 13.97 9.13 -11.27
CA PHE A 262 13.33 9.30 -9.96
C PHE A 262 11.93 8.66 -9.91
N VAL A 263 11.79 7.60 -9.13
CA VAL A 263 10.52 6.89 -9.01
C VAL A 263 9.71 7.51 -7.88
N ASN A 264 8.45 7.84 -8.16
CA ASN A 264 7.52 8.46 -7.22
C ASN A 264 7.58 7.80 -5.82
N GLY A 265 7.72 8.62 -4.78
CA GLY A 265 7.96 8.18 -3.40
C GLY A 265 9.43 8.07 -3.00
N THR A 266 10.38 8.50 -3.84
CA THR A 266 11.77 8.76 -3.44
C THR A 266 11.83 9.98 -2.51
N LEU A 267 12.67 9.91 -1.46
CA LEU A 267 12.84 10.99 -0.48
C LEU A 267 14.25 11.58 -0.50
N THR A 268 15.26 10.72 -0.40
CA THR A 268 16.69 11.08 -0.42
C THR A 268 17.49 9.96 -1.10
N PHE A 269 18.68 10.31 -1.57
CA PHE A 269 19.65 9.35 -2.12
C PHE A 269 21.06 9.70 -1.66
N SER A 270 21.91 8.68 -1.53
CA SER A 270 23.26 8.83 -1.00
C SER A 270 24.27 7.99 -1.77
N ALA A 271 25.48 8.51 -1.97
CA ALA A 271 26.60 7.80 -2.60
C ALA A 271 27.93 8.24 -1.98
N GLU A 272 28.96 7.39 -2.09
CA GLU A 272 30.33 7.76 -1.74
C GLU A 272 30.97 8.44 -2.96
N VAL A 273 31.33 9.71 -2.82
CA VAL A 273 31.81 10.60 -3.90
C VAL A 273 32.98 11.45 -3.40
N ASP A 274 33.66 12.17 -4.29
CA ASP A 274 34.58 13.23 -3.83
C ASP A 274 33.80 14.46 -3.33
N VAL A 275 34.38 15.13 -2.34
CA VAL A 275 33.93 16.34 -1.67
C VAL A 275 35.10 17.31 -1.62
N PHE A 276 34.95 18.51 -2.19
CA PHE A 276 35.89 19.62 -2.05
C PHE A 276 35.64 20.37 -0.74
N SER A 277 36.72 20.76 -0.06
CA SER A 277 36.73 21.50 1.20
C SER A 277 37.92 22.47 1.26
N VAL A 278 37.82 23.52 2.06
CA VAL A 278 38.70 24.69 1.98
C VAL A 278 38.80 25.42 3.33
N GLY A 279 39.90 26.15 3.59
CA GLY A 279 40.06 26.96 4.80
C GLY A 279 41.25 27.93 4.77
N LEU A 280 41.19 28.98 5.60
CA LEU A 280 42.22 30.00 5.78
C LEU A 280 42.90 29.85 7.14
N GLU A 281 44.20 29.58 7.17
CA GLU A 281 45.01 29.64 8.40
C GLU A 281 45.49 31.08 8.60
N CYS A 282 44.86 31.82 9.53
CA CYS A 282 45.03 33.26 9.72
C CYS A 282 45.73 33.63 11.04
N GLU A 283 46.70 34.56 10.97
CA GLU A 283 47.32 35.23 12.11
C GLU A 283 47.17 36.76 12.02
N SER A 284 47.20 37.47 13.15
CA SER A 284 47.11 38.95 13.18
C SER A 284 48.50 39.58 13.32
N GLY A 285 48.84 40.51 12.43
CA GLY A 285 50.13 41.21 12.44
C GLY A 285 50.08 42.57 13.12
N ALA A 286 51.23 43.06 13.59
CA ALA A 286 51.35 44.43 14.09
C ALA A 286 51.52 45.43 12.94
N ILE A 287 50.62 46.40 12.84
CA ILE A 287 50.62 47.47 11.83
C ILE A 287 51.44 48.67 12.33
N THR A 288 52.27 49.24 11.46
CA THR A 288 52.73 50.64 11.55
C THR A 288 52.48 51.35 10.22
N TYR A 289 52.20 52.66 10.24
CA TYR A 289 51.84 53.40 9.02
C TYR A 289 52.54 54.76 8.93
N ASN A 290 52.70 55.25 7.70
CA ASN A 290 53.05 56.64 7.38
C ASN A 290 52.07 57.20 6.34
N ILE A 291 51.78 58.49 6.38
CA ILE A 291 50.92 59.13 5.35
C ILE A 291 51.75 59.39 4.09
N SER A 292 51.18 59.07 2.93
CA SER A 292 51.76 59.27 1.60
C SER A 292 50.72 59.89 0.66
N TYR A 293 51.15 60.40 -0.50
CA TYR A 293 50.30 61.16 -1.42
C TYR A 293 50.56 60.74 -2.88
N SER A 294 49.50 60.38 -3.61
CA SER A 294 49.60 60.14 -5.04
C SER A 294 49.60 61.45 -5.84
N ARG A 295 50.46 61.54 -6.86
CA ARG A 295 50.56 62.70 -7.77
C ARG A 295 49.87 62.50 -9.13
N SER A 296 49.27 61.33 -9.36
CA SER A 296 48.72 60.94 -10.67
C SER A 296 47.19 60.87 -10.72
N SER A 297 46.49 61.16 -9.62
CA SER A 297 45.04 61.35 -9.64
C SER A 297 44.69 62.77 -10.07
N ASN A 298 43.71 62.89 -10.98
CA ASN A 298 43.15 64.18 -11.42
C ASN A 298 41.97 64.65 -10.54
N ALA A 299 41.51 63.82 -9.60
CA ALA A 299 40.58 64.23 -8.55
C ALA A 299 41.28 65.16 -7.53
N PRO A 300 40.55 65.93 -6.72
CA PRO A 300 41.14 66.64 -5.59
C PRO A 300 41.62 65.65 -4.52
N THR A 301 42.88 65.25 -4.67
CA THR A 301 43.75 64.56 -3.69
C THR A 301 43.50 63.08 -3.43
N ALA A 302 44.58 62.35 -3.16
CA ALA A 302 44.59 60.95 -2.74
C ALA A 302 45.74 60.75 -1.73
N SER A 303 45.44 60.99 -0.45
CA SER A 303 46.29 60.64 0.69
C SER A 303 46.05 59.19 1.08
N TYR A 304 47.07 58.34 1.01
CA TYR A 304 47.00 56.93 1.35
C TYR A 304 47.93 56.60 2.52
N PHE A 305 47.61 55.57 3.29
CA PHE A 305 48.46 55.08 4.37
C PHE A 305 49.45 54.07 3.79
N ASN A 306 50.73 54.46 3.73
CA ASN A 306 51.82 53.52 3.53
C ASN A 306 51.95 52.66 4.80
N THR A 307 51.23 51.54 4.84
CA THR A 307 51.25 50.61 5.97
C THR A 307 52.31 49.52 5.79
N THR A 308 52.85 49.07 6.91
CA THR A 308 53.74 47.91 6.99
C THR A 308 53.23 46.98 8.08
N VAL A 309 53.11 45.70 7.78
CA VAL A 309 52.53 44.69 8.68
C VAL A 309 53.60 43.67 9.04
N THR A 310 53.72 43.38 10.33
CA THR A 310 54.76 42.50 10.87
C THR A 310 54.18 41.31 11.62
N LEU A 311 54.56 40.11 11.18
CA LEU A 311 54.25 38.81 11.78
C LEU A 311 55.55 38.10 12.17
N PRO A 312 55.51 37.00 12.95
CA PRO A 312 56.72 36.28 13.36
C PRO A 312 57.55 35.72 12.19
N ASP A 313 56.92 35.45 11.05
CA ASP A 313 57.50 34.81 9.86
C ASP A 313 57.44 35.67 8.58
N CYS A 314 56.67 36.77 8.59
CA CYS A 314 56.32 37.55 7.40
C CYS A 314 56.37 39.07 7.66
N GLN A 315 56.91 39.83 6.70
CA GLN A 315 56.90 41.29 6.68
C GLN A 315 56.31 41.79 5.36
N ILE A 316 55.26 42.61 5.45
CA ILE A 316 54.54 43.18 4.31
C ILE A 316 54.76 44.69 4.28
N TYR A 317 54.94 45.25 3.08
CA TYR A 317 55.08 46.70 2.85
C TYR A 317 54.01 47.18 1.86
N ASN A 318 53.47 48.37 2.08
CA ASN A 318 52.42 49.01 1.27
C ASN A 318 51.09 48.22 1.21
N ALA A 319 50.62 47.66 2.32
CA ALA A 319 49.27 47.07 2.34
C ALA A 319 48.20 48.19 2.28
N TYR A 320 47.15 47.97 1.49
CA TYR A 320 46.08 48.93 1.24
C TYR A 320 45.15 49.02 2.46
N LEU A 321 45.05 50.18 3.10
CA LEU A 321 44.42 50.30 4.42
C LEU A 321 43.85 51.71 4.64
N ASP A 322 43.42 52.36 3.57
CA ASP A 322 43.22 53.81 3.50
C ASP A 322 41.97 54.32 4.24
N SER A 323 41.66 55.59 4.11
CA SER A 323 40.41 56.22 4.56
C SER A 323 39.33 56.17 3.48
N PRO A 324 38.03 56.26 3.82
CA PRO A 324 36.96 56.52 2.84
C PRO A 324 37.23 57.77 1.97
N ASP A 325 36.69 57.77 0.75
CA ASP A 325 36.90 58.80 -0.29
C ASP A 325 36.10 60.10 -0.03
N TRP A 326 36.32 60.74 1.13
CA TRP A 326 35.65 61.97 1.50
C TRP A 326 36.02 63.17 0.62
N TYR A 327 35.04 63.68 -0.12
CA TYR A 327 35.14 64.94 -0.85
C TYR A 327 34.90 66.16 0.06
N TYR A 328 35.86 67.08 0.15
CA TYR A 328 35.76 68.32 0.91
C TYR A 328 35.70 69.55 -0.02
N THR A 329 34.86 70.53 0.31
CA THR A 329 34.90 71.83 -0.39
C THR A 329 35.98 72.73 0.22
N GLN A 330 36.40 73.80 -0.49
CA GLN A 330 37.54 74.64 -0.11
C GLN A 330 37.43 75.35 1.27
N ASN A 331 36.26 75.35 1.91
CA ASN A 331 36.04 75.88 3.26
C ASN A 331 35.41 74.83 4.21
N ASP A 332 35.37 73.56 3.82
CA ASP A 332 34.85 72.50 4.67
C ASP A 332 35.86 72.12 5.75
N THR A 333 35.38 72.00 6.98
CA THR A 333 36.12 71.66 8.20
C THR A 333 35.33 70.67 9.07
N THR A 334 34.36 69.97 8.46
CA THR A 334 33.61 68.91 9.14
C THR A 334 34.51 67.70 9.39
N HIS A 335 34.68 67.32 10.66
CA HIS A 335 35.33 66.05 10.98
C HIS A 335 34.41 64.90 10.56
N ARG A 336 34.91 64.01 9.70
CA ARG A 336 34.20 62.80 9.24
C ARG A 336 34.88 61.57 9.83
N PHE A 337 34.11 60.52 10.11
CA PHE A 337 34.59 59.35 10.85
C PHE A 337 34.04 58.10 10.20
N GLY A 338 34.91 57.22 9.71
CA GLY A 338 34.48 56.15 8.83
C GLY A 338 35.45 54.99 8.74
N TYR A 339 34.97 53.92 8.12
CA TYR A 339 35.62 52.64 8.04
C TYR A 339 35.90 52.27 6.58
N GLN A 340 37.15 51.87 6.30
CA GLN A 340 37.57 51.29 5.03
C GLN A 340 37.91 49.81 5.25
N GLY A 341 37.25 48.92 4.51
CA GLY A 341 37.51 47.48 4.51
C GLY A 341 38.14 47.00 3.20
N SER A 342 39.03 46.00 3.27
CA SER A 342 39.55 45.31 2.08
C SER A 342 40.01 43.86 2.33
N PHE A 343 39.86 43.03 1.30
CA PHE A 343 40.45 41.71 1.13
C PHE A 343 41.41 41.75 -0.06
N GLN A 344 42.71 41.62 0.23
CA GLN A 344 43.78 41.91 -0.74
C GLN A 344 44.86 40.81 -0.74
N ASN A 345 45.57 40.67 -1.85
CA ASN A 345 46.78 39.86 -1.92
C ASN A 345 47.98 40.65 -1.36
N VAL A 346 48.80 40.00 -0.53
CA VAL A 346 50.00 40.59 0.10
C VAL A 346 51.21 39.70 -0.12
N THR A 347 52.42 40.29 -0.06
CA THR A 347 53.68 39.58 -0.27
C THR A 347 54.63 39.73 0.92
N CYS A 348 55.06 38.61 1.48
CA CYS A 348 56.09 38.55 2.52
C CYS A 348 57.45 38.88 1.91
N SER A 349 57.89 40.13 2.05
CA SER A 349 59.11 40.65 1.41
C SER A 349 60.40 40.11 2.02
N ASN A 350 60.31 39.46 3.19
CA ASN A 350 61.39 38.74 3.86
C ASN A 350 61.56 37.28 3.40
N LEU A 351 60.59 36.72 2.65
CA LEU A 351 60.64 35.37 2.10
C LEU A 351 61.18 35.37 0.66
N PRO A 352 61.96 34.35 0.25
CA PRO A 352 62.57 34.28 -1.06
C PRO A 352 61.53 34.06 -2.17
N ASP A 353 61.85 34.46 -3.40
CA ASP A 353 60.87 34.53 -4.51
C ASP A 353 60.18 33.21 -4.87
N ASN A 354 60.80 32.07 -4.54
CA ASN A 354 60.30 30.72 -4.82
C ASN A 354 59.54 30.09 -3.63
N ASP A 355 59.30 30.79 -2.53
CA ASP A 355 58.59 30.22 -1.37
C ASP A 355 57.06 30.21 -1.60
N PRO A 356 56.39 29.04 -1.51
CA PRO A 356 54.95 28.94 -1.77
C PRO A 356 54.07 29.61 -0.71
N THR A 357 54.64 30.06 0.41
CA THR A 357 53.95 30.81 1.47
C THR A 357 54.22 32.33 1.41
N ARG A 358 54.96 32.80 0.39
CA ARG A 358 55.31 34.21 0.20
C ARG A 358 54.12 35.08 -0.15
N GLU A 359 53.28 34.61 -1.08
CA GLU A 359 51.99 35.24 -1.38
C GLU A 359 50.97 34.78 -0.34
N ARG A 360 50.34 35.73 0.34
CA ARG A 360 49.29 35.51 1.34
C ARG A 360 48.12 36.43 1.03
N TYR A 361 47.00 36.24 1.73
CA TYR A 361 45.86 37.15 1.66
C TYR A 361 45.69 37.89 2.97
N MET A 362 45.30 39.16 2.90
CA MET A 362 45.07 40.01 4.07
C MET A 362 43.62 40.49 4.08
N VAL A 363 42.93 40.25 5.18
CA VAL A 363 41.66 40.92 5.53
C VAL A 363 42.01 42.07 6.44
N ALA A 364 41.64 43.29 6.07
CA ALA A 364 42.07 44.51 6.73
C ALA A 364 40.90 45.50 6.89
N VAL A 365 40.80 46.13 8.07
CA VAL A 365 39.87 47.25 8.28
C VAL A 365 40.56 48.41 9.00
N ALA A 366 40.37 49.61 8.46
CA ALA A 366 40.86 50.87 8.96
C ALA A 366 39.69 51.71 9.47
N TYR A 367 39.77 52.23 10.70
CA TYR A 367 38.85 53.25 11.22
C TYR A 367 39.59 54.59 11.28
N SER A 368 39.09 55.58 10.55
CA SER A 368 39.79 56.84 10.29
C SER A 368 38.97 58.07 10.66
N GLU A 369 39.68 59.16 10.93
CA GLU A 369 39.18 60.53 11.08
C GLU A 369 39.68 61.37 9.89
N GLY A 370 38.78 62.02 9.16
CA GLY A 370 39.09 62.99 8.12
C GLY A 370 38.79 64.40 8.61
N ILE A 371 39.79 65.28 8.58
CA ILE A 371 39.74 66.65 9.15
C ILE A 371 39.55 67.71 8.06
N GLY A 372 39.99 67.40 6.84
CA GLY A 372 39.87 68.23 5.65
C GLY A 372 40.47 67.53 4.44
N GLN A 373 40.45 68.20 3.28
CA GLN A 373 41.00 67.62 2.05
C GLN A 373 42.48 67.23 2.24
N ASN A 374 42.82 65.96 1.99
CA ASN A 374 44.17 65.41 2.13
C ASN A 374 44.70 65.25 3.59
N GLU A 375 43.85 65.46 4.61
CA GLU A 375 44.21 65.39 6.04
C GLU A 375 43.40 64.32 6.78
N ASN A 376 43.79 63.06 6.54
CA ASN A 376 43.16 61.86 7.10
C ASN A 376 44.10 61.15 8.10
N LYS A 377 43.53 60.59 9.15
CA LYS A 377 44.24 60.03 10.31
C LYS A 377 43.61 58.71 10.76
N LEU A 378 44.41 57.64 10.72
CA LEU A 378 44.02 56.34 11.28
C LEU A 378 43.83 56.45 12.80
N LEU A 379 42.66 56.05 13.31
CA LEU A 379 42.33 56.03 14.74
C LEU A 379 42.46 54.63 15.33
N ASN A 380 42.01 53.61 14.60
CA ASN A 380 42.15 52.21 14.97
C ASN A 380 42.22 51.34 13.71
N SER A 381 42.74 50.12 13.82
CA SER A 381 42.85 49.19 12.70
C SER A 381 42.94 47.75 13.16
N SER A 382 42.38 46.85 12.37
CA SER A 382 42.42 45.40 12.55
C SER A 382 42.93 44.74 11.27
N ASN A 383 43.62 43.60 11.42
CA ASN A 383 44.06 42.80 10.29
C ASN A 383 44.20 41.32 10.63
N LEU A 384 44.11 40.50 9.60
CA LEU A 384 44.55 39.12 9.57
C LEU A 384 45.30 38.87 8.26
N VAL A 385 46.42 38.17 8.34
CA VAL A 385 47.17 37.65 7.20
C VAL A 385 47.01 36.12 7.20
N CYS A 386 46.55 35.58 6.08
CA CYS A 386 46.02 34.23 5.97
C CYS A 386 46.73 33.42 4.87
N ILE A 387 47.00 32.15 5.17
CA ILE A 387 47.50 31.16 4.23
C ILE A 387 46.32 30.30 3.75
N PRO A 388 46.01 30.28 2.44
CA PRO A 388 44.87 29.53 1.90
C PRO A 388 45.19 28.05 1.67
N SER A 389 44.27 27.19 2.07
CA SER A 389 44.37 25.73 1.96
C SER A 389 43.09 25.12 1.35
N TYR A 390 43.24 24.00 0.65
CA TYR A 390 42.12 23.18 0.18
C TYR A 390 42.47 21.70 0.21
N ALA A 391 41.45 20.86 0.30
CA ALA A 391 41.54 19.41 0.20
C ALA A 391 40.27 18.83 -0.43
N ILE A 392 40.45 17.81 -1.27
CA ILE A 392 39.35 16.95 -1.74
C ILE A 392 39.40 15.66 -0.92
N HIS A 393 38.26 15.22 -0.41
CA HIS A 393 38.11 13.98 0.37
C HIS A 393 37.07 13.09 -0.31
N SER A 394 37.22 11.77 -0.21
CA SER A 394 36.05 10.90 -0.42
C SER A 394 35.13 10.99 0.79
N GLY A 395 33.82 10.96 0.58
CA GLY A 395 32.83 11.04 1.65
C GLY A 395 31.47 10.47 1.25
N MET A 396 30.75 9.97 2.26
CA MET A 396 29.36 9.56 2.16
C MET A 396 28.49 10.83 2.17
N VAL A 397 27.88 11.14 1.02
CA VAL A 397 27.01 12.32 0.83
C VAL A 397 25.56 11.87 0.70
N THR A 398 24.64 12.60 1.33
CA THR A 398 23.19 12.46 1.14
C THR A 398 22.62 13.72 0.50
N LEU A 399 21.89 13.53 -0.60
CA LEU A 399 21.15 14.57 -1.31
C LEU A 399 19.64 14.34 -1.20
N ASP A 400 18.86 15.41 -1.24
CA ASP A 400 17.42 15.35 -1.48
C ASP A 400 17.08 15.31 -2.99
N THR A 401 15.80 15.19 -3.33
CA THR A 401 15.33 15.11 -4.73
C THR A 401 15.57 16.38 -5.56
N ALA A 402 15.90 17.52 -4.94
CA ALA A 402 16.32 18.73 -5.64
C ALA A 402 17.85 18.86 -5.78
N GLY A 403 18.61 17.95 -5.15
CA GLY A 403 20.06 17.92 -5.17
C GLY A 403 20.74 18.78 -4.10
N ASN A 404 20.01 19.24 -3.08
CA ASN A 404 20.64 19.99 -1.98
C ASN A 404 21.39 19.02 -1.04
N VAL A 405 22.49 19.50 -0.45
CA VAL A 405 23.35 18.70 0.42
C VAL A 405 22.75 18.60 1.82
N GLN A 406 22.16 17.45 2.15
CA GLN A 406 21.51 17.19 3.43
C GLN A 406 22.50 16.69 4.52
N SER A 407 23.53 15.92 4.11
CA SER A 407 24.61 15.52 5.02
C SER A 407 25.88 15.15 4.26
N VAL A 408 27.05 15.46 4.84
CA VAL A 408 28.38 15.05 4.35
C VAL A 408 29.12 14.37 5.50
N ASN A 409 29.66 13.18 5.26
CA ASN A 409 30.52 12.47 6.21
C ASN A 409 31.81 12.02 5.50
N LEU A 410 32.94 12.66 5.82
CA LEU A 410 34.21 12.43 5.14
C LEU A 410 34.85 11.11 5.58
N THR A 411 35.14 10.22 4.62
CA THR A 411 35.67 8.86 4.85
C THR A 411 37.11 8.71 4.37
N GLY A 412 37.50 9.45 3.33
CA GLY A 412 38.80 9.31 2.65
C GLY A 412 39.89 10.30 3.11
N PRO A 413 41.17 9.98 2.86
CA PRO A 413 42.29 10.89 3.08
C PRO A 413 42.24 12.10 2.11
N PRO A 414 42.83 13.24 2.49
CA PRO A 414 42.87 14.42 1.63
C PRO A 414 43.74 14.20 0.38
N ARG A 415 43.20 14.56 -0.79
CA ARG A 415 43.91 14.69 -2.07
C ARG A 415 43.85 16.13 -2.57
N LYS A 416 44.76 16.48 -3.48
CA LYS A 416 44.76 17.76 -4.22
C LYS A 416 44.66 17.47 -5.72
N LEU A 417 44.31 18.47 -6.52
CA LEU A 417 44.34 18.41 -7.98
C LEU A 417 45.76 18.70 -8.48
N GLU A 418 46.15 18.09 -9.59
CA GLU A 418 47.41 18.42 -10.25
C GLU A 418 47.32 19.83 -10.86
N GLY A 419 48.39 20.62 -10.70
CA GLY A 419 48.44 22.00 -11.22
C GLY A 419 47.73 23.07 -10.38
N VAL A 420 46.89 22.73 -9.39
CA VAL A 420 46.11 23.70 -8.59
C VAL A 420 46.54 23.72 -7.12
N THR A 421 46.91 24.90 -6.62
CA THR A 421 47.30 25.17 -5.22
C THR A 421 46.22 25.94 -4.46
N GLY A 422 46.35 26.07 -3.13
CA GLY A 422 45.42 26.91 -2.34
C GLY A 422 45.49 28.40 -2.69
N LEU A 423 46.66 28.86 -3.15
CA LEU A 423 46.87 30.22 -3.62
C LEU A 423 46.09 30.48 -4.93
N ASP A 424 45.97 29.48 -5.80
CA ASP A 424 45.21 29.57 -7.05
C ASP A 424 43.70 29.71 -6.77
N ILE A 425 43.19 28.97 -5.79
CA ILE A 425 41.80 29.13 -5.29
C ILE A 425 41.60 30.54 -4.70
N ALA A 426 42.54 31.02 -3.89
CA ALA A 426 42.44 32.37 -3.30
C ALA A 426 42.49 33.50 -4.35
N LYS A 427 43.29 33.34 -5.41
CA LYS A 427 43.28 34.24 -6.57
C LYS A 427 41.92 34.26 -7.28
N GLY A 428 41.30 33.09 -7.44
CA GLY A 428 39.93 32.99 -7.93
C GLY A 428 38.90 33.66 -7.00
N VAL A 429 38.97 33.45 -5.69
CA VAL A 429 38.05 34.07 -4.70
C VAL A 429 38.18 35.59 -4.70
N ALA A 430 39.39 36.12 -4.73
CA ALA A 430 39.61 37.56 -4.84
C ALA A 430 39.06 38.12 -6.17
N ALA A 431 39.29 37.43 -7.28
CA ALA A 431 38.83 37.86 -8.61
C ALA A 431 37.30 37.86 -8.75
N THR A 432 36.60 36.84 -8.22
CA THR A 432 35.12 36.82 -8.26
C THR A 432 34.53 37.93 -7.39
N SER A 433 35.06 38.15 -6.18
CA SER A 433 34.63 39.25 -5.31
C SER A 433 34.88 40.63 -5.94
N GLN A 434 36.06 40.86 -6.54
CA GLN A 434 36.38 42.13 -7.21
C GLN A 434 35.51 42.41 -8.45
N GLN A 435 35.09 41.37 -9.19
CA GLN A 435 34.15 41.53 -10.30
C GLN A 435 32.69 41.73 -9.82
N SER A 436 32.32 41.27 -8.62
CA SER A 436 31.03 41.57 -7.98
C SER A 436 30.94 42.99 -7.39
N TYR A 437 31.47 44.01 -8.08
CA TYR A 437 31.49 45.39 -7.57
C TYR A 437 30.09 46.02 -7.46
N ALA A 438 29.08 45.50 -8.16
CA ALA A 438 27.72 46.07 -8.15
C ALA A 438 26.92 45.84 -6.84
N PHE A 439 27.48 45.11 -5.86
CA PHE A 439 27.06 45.20 -4.45
C PHE A 439 28.19 45.68 -3.51
N GLY A 440 29.39 45.94 -4.06
CA GLY A 440 30.57 46.41 -3.34
C GLY A 440 30.67 47.94 -3.31
N GLY A 441 29.68 48.60 -2.71
CA GLY A 441 29.68 50.04 -2.46
C GLY A 441 28.34 50.72 -2.76
N SER A 442 27.92 51.78 -2.05
CA SER A 442 28.49 52.39 -0.84
C SER A 442 27.44 52.36 0.27
N SER A 443 27.85 52.12 1.52
CA SER A 443 26.92 52.15 2.68
C SER A 443 26.89 53.53 3.33
N GLY A 444 26.86 54.57 2.47
CA GLY A 444 27.11 55.96 2.82
C GLY A 444 28.60 56.35 2.75
N ASP A 445 28.88 57.64 2.74
CA ASP A 445 30.23 58.21 2.56
C ASP A 445 31.24 57.78 3.65
N ASP A 446 30.75 57.30 4.81
CA ASP A 446 31.55 56.90 5.98
C ASP A 446 31.79 55.38 6.08
N LEU A 447 31.19 54.54 5.21
CA LEU A 447 31.40 53.09 5.22
C LEU A 447 31.71 52.56 3.81
N SER A 448 33.00 52.32 3.58
CA SER A 448 33.55 51.83 2.32
C SER A 448 34.07 50.41 2.52
N LEU A 449 33.40 49.44 1.94
CA LEU A 449 33.76 48.02 2.00
C LEU A 449 33.89 47.48 0.58
N ASP A 450 34.90 46.63 0.34
CA ASP A 450 34.87 45.80 -0.85
C ASP A 450 33.80 44.71 -0.75
N SER A 451 33.51 44.06 -1.88
CA SER A 451 32.48 43.02 -1.95
C SER A 451 32.74 41.84 -1.01
N PHE A 452 33.98 41.54 -0.63
CA PHE A 452 34.25 40.45 0.33
C PHE A 452 33.83 40.84 1.74
N LEU A 453 34.14 42.06 2.19
CA LEU A 453 33.71 42.53 3.51
C LEU A 453 32.21 42.90 3.55
N THR A 454 31.60 43.29 2.43
CA THR A 454 30.13 43.37 2.32
C THR A 454 29.47 42.00 2.55
N LEU A 455 30.02 40.91 1.99
CA LEU A 455 29.53 39.56 2.31
C LEU A 455 29.73 39.20 3.79
N MET A 456 30.80 39.66 4.45
CA MET A 456 31.00 39.47 5.91
C MET A 456 29.96 40.23 6.75
N GLN A 457 29.61 41.45 6.35
CA GLN A 457 28.55 42.26 6.98
C GLN A 457 27.19 41.57 6.88
N LEU A 458 26.80 41.11 5.68
CA LEU A 458 25.50 40.46 5.41
C LEU A 458 25.34 39.12 6.17
N ASP A 459 26.44 38.43 6.44
CA ASP A 459 26.49 37.18 7.21
C ASP A 459 26.25 37.35 8.72
N THR A 460 26.07 38.60 9.19
CA THR A 460 26.04 38.98 10.60
C THR A 460 24.76 39.76 10.93
N PRO A 461 23.74 39.12 11.53
CA PRO A 461 22.48 39.79 11.83
C PRO A 461 22.67 40.88 12.89
N ASN A 462 22.14 42.09 12.62
CA ASN A 462 22.36 43.31 13.41
C ASN A 462 23.86 43.67 13.56
N PHE A 463 24.61 43.60 12.45
CA PHE A 463 26.00 44.02 12.36
C PHE A 463 26.25 45.45 12.90
N SER A 464 27.42 45.67 13.50
CA SER A 464 27.99 46.99 13.75
C SER A 464 29.44 47.04 13.27
N GLU A 465 29.81 48.17 12.69
CA GLU A 465 31.13 48.54 12.15
C GLU A 465 32.26 48.28 13.14
N THR A 466 31.99 48.48 14.44
CA THR A 466 32.93 48.20 15.53
C THR A 466 33.36 46.73 15.61
N GLN A 467 32.56 45.79 15.11
CA GLN A 467 32.87 44.36 15.08
C GLN A 467 34.00 44.03 14.10
N PHE A 468 34.16 44.79 13.00
CA PHE A 468 35.31 44.63 12.11
C PHE A 468 36.65 44.90 12.80
N LEU A 469 36.65 45.67 13.89
CA LEU A 469 37.87 45.93 14.68
C LEU A 469 38.23 44.78 15.64
N ASP A 470 37.39 43.74 15.78
CA ASP A 470 37.73 42.51 16.51
C ASP A 470 38.37 41.46 15.57
N THR A 471 39.63 41.15 15.83
CA THR A 471 40.40 40.10 15.15
C THR A 471 39.75 38.70 15.23
N ASN A 472 38.96 38.41 16.27
CA ASN A 472 38.27 37.11 16.38
C ASN A 472 37.11 37.03 15.40
N TYR A 473 36.26 38.07 15.35
CA TYR A 473 35.18 38.20 14.38
C TYR A 473 35.71 38.16 12.94
N LEU A 474 36.78 38.91 12.63
CA LEU A 474 37.43 38.84 11.32
C LEU A 474 37.84 37.40 10.98
N ASN A 475 38.42 36.64 11.93
CA ASN A 475 38.92 35.30 11.65
C ASN A 475 37.78 34.32 11.39
N THR A 476 36.78 34.28 12.28
CA THR A 476 35.64 33.35 12.14
C THR A 476 34.80 33.66 10.90
N THR A 477 34.58 34.94 10.62
CA THR A 477 33.67 35.36 9.55
C THR A 477 34.38 35.33 8.19
N ALA A 478 35.66 35.73 8.09
CA ALA A 478 36.41 35.61 6.84
C ALA A 478 36.63 34.14 6.43
N ASN A 479 36.92 33.23 7.39
CA ASN A 479 36.97 31.80 7.08
C ASN A 479 35.63 31.28 6.53
N ARG A 480 34.50 31.73 7.09
CA ARG A 480 33.16 31.32 6.66
C ARG A 480 32.79 31.87 5.28
N ILE A 481 33.05 33.15 5.00
CA ILE A 481 32.82 33.76 3.67
C ILE A 481 33.75 33.15 2.62
N TYR A 482 35.04 32.98 2.94
CA TYR A 482 35.98 32.32 2.03
C TYR A 482 35.53 30.88 1.72
N GLY A 483 35.04 30.14 2.73
CA GLY A 483 34.40 28.84 2.55
C GLY A 483 33.24 28.86 1.56
N LYS A 484 32.26 29.75 1.78
CA LYS A 484 31.09 29.94 0.90
C LYS A 484 31.49 30.26 -0.54
N VAL A 485 32.32 31.27 -0.75
CA VAL A 485 32.71 31.73 -2.11
C VAL A 485 33.60 30.69 -2.81
N ALA A 486 34.53 30.05 -2.10
CA ALA A 486 35.39 29.01 -2.69
C ALA A 486 34.62 27.71 -3.00
N ALA A 487 33.58 27.37 -2.25
CA ALA A 487 32.68 26.26 -2.59
C ALA A 487 31.95 26.53 -3.92
N GLN A 488 31.36 27.71 -4.08
CA GLN A 488 30.70 28.10 -5.34
C GLN A 488 31.69 28.20 -6.51
N LEU A 489 32.90 28.69 -6.27
CA LEU A 489 33.97 28.69 -7.26
C LEU A 489 34.36 27.27 -7.68
N ALA A 490 34.49 26.33 -6.73
CA ALA A 490 34.77 24.93 -7.05
C ALA A 490 33.62 24.29 -7.86
N ASN A 491 32.38 24.71 -7.63
CA ASN A 491 31.22 24.23 -8.39
C ASN A 491 31.24 24.70 -9.85
N PHE A 492 31.54 25.97 -10.10
CA PHE A 492 31.56 26.51 -11.47
C PHE A 492 32.83 26.20 -12.27
N TYR A 493 33.99 26.01 -11.61
CA TYR A 493 35.29 25.97 -12.29
C TYR A 493 36.14 24.72 -12.06
N LEU A 494 35.84 23.90 -11.03
CA LEU A 494 36.58 22.68 -10.75
C LEU A 494 35.77 21.40 -11.00
N LEU A 495 34.45 21.49 -11.17
CA LEU A 495 33.62 20.36 -11.61
C LEU A 495 33.49 20.35 -13.14
N SER A 496 34.20 19.44 -13.80
CA SER A 496 34.03 19.22 -15.23
C SER A 496 32.91 18.21 -15.49
N GLU A 497 32.00 18.54 -16.41
CA GLU A 497 31.07 17.57 -16.98
C GLU A 497 31.84 16.43 -17.67
N LYS A 498 31.49 15.20 -17.34
CA LYS A 498 32.14 14.02 -17.93
C LYS A 498 31.31 13.52 -19.11
N LYS A 499 31.75 13.83 -20.34
CA LYS A 499 31.09 13.34 -21.58
C LYS A 499 30.77 11.84 -21.46
N PRO A 500 29.52 11.41 -21.75
CA PRO A 500 28.99 10.10 -21.35
C PRO A 500 29.73 8.95 -22.04
N SER A 501 30.78 8.50 -21.37
CA SER A 501 31.64 7.39 -21.73
C SER A 501 31.44 6.31 -20.68
N SER A 502 30.87 5.18 -21.11
CA SER A 502 30.25 4.17 -20.24
C SER A 502 31.21 3.62 -19.19
N GLY A 503 30.92 3.82 -17.89
CA GLY A 503 31.65 3.10 -16.84
C GLY A 503 31.49 3.57 -15.39
N SER A 504 31.34 4.87 -15.12
CA SER A 504 31.25 5.37 -13.72
C SER A 504 29.83 5.29 -13.14
N SER A 505 29.32 4.07 -13.00
CA SER A 505 28.16 3.78 -12.14
C SER A 505 28.63 3.54 -10.70
N LEU A 506 28.14 4.35 -9.77
CA LEU A 506 28.42 4.24 -8.34
C LEU A 506 27.38 3.36 -7.64
N ASN A 507 27.79 2.66 -6.59
CA ASN A 507 26.86 2.00 -5.67
C ASN A 507 26.35 3.05 -4.67
N GLY A 508 25.08 3.42 -4.77
CA GLY A 508 24.42 4.30 -3.81
C GLY A 508 23.27 3.62 -3.08
N THR A 509 22.68 4.35 -2.13
CA THR A 509 21.47 3.96 -1.41
C THR A 509 20.37 4.97 -1.62
N LEU A 510 19.15 4.49 -1.88
CA LEU A 510 17.92 5.26 -2.01
C LEU A 510 17.08 5.10 -0.73
N SER A 511 16.42 6.15 -0.25
CA SER A 511 15.25 6.03 0.64
C SER A 511 13.98 6.25 -0.16
N ARG A 512 13.05 5.28 -0.07
CA ARG A 512 11.82 5.23 -0.86
C ARG A 512 10.64 4.69 -0.06
N GLU A 513 9.45 5.25 -0.27
CA GLU A 513 8.20 4.66 0.22
C GLU A 513 7.75 3.49 -0.67
N GLU A 514 7.73 2.28 -0.09
CA GLU A 514 7.25 1.07 -0.74
C GLU A 514 5.94 0.56 -0.11
N ASN A 515 5.01 0.08 -0.94
CA ASN A 515 3.80 -0.59 -0.47
C ASN A 515 4.10 -2.06 -0.14
N ARG A 516 4.35 -2.33 1.15
CA ARG A 516 4.74 -3.66 1.63
C ARG A 516 3.62 -4.32 2.45
N LEU A 517 3.55 -5.66 2.38
CA LEU A 517 2.57 -6.44 3.12
C LEU A 517 3.00 -6.58 4.59
N VAL A 518 2.21 -6.01 5.50
CA VAL A 518 2.44 -6.05 6.96
C VAL A 518 1.41 -6.97 7.62
N ALA A 519 1.88 -7.85 8.52
CA ALA A 519 1.02 -8.69 9.35
C ALA A 519 0.43 -7.88 10.52
N ARG A 520 -0.90 -7.82 10.64
CA ARG A 520 -1.60 -7.06 11.68
C ARG A 520 -1.60 -7.81 13.02
N GLU A 521 -1.24 -7.12 14.10
CA GLU A 521 -1.17 -7.76 15.43
C GLU A 521 -2.52 -8.30 15.92
N ALA A 522 -3.59 -7.50 15.94
CA ALA A 522 -4.85 -7.91 16.55
C ALA A 522 -5.46 -9.19 15.90
N PRO A 523 -5.51 -9.34 14.56
CA PRO A 523 -5.84 -10.61 13.92
C PRO A 523 -4.89 -11.76 14.29
N VAL A 524 -3.57 -11.55 14.26
CA VAL A 524 -2.58 -12.58 14.63
C VAL A 524 -2.80 -13.07 16.07
N ARG A 525 -2.94 -12.16 17.04
CA ARG A 525 -3.17 -12.51 18.45
C ARG A 525 -4.51 -13.22 18.66
N GLY A 526 -5.57 -12.75 18.00
CA GLY A 526 -6.87 -13.41 18.01
C GLY A 526 -6.83 -14.83 17.46
N MET A 527 -6.14 -15.03 16.32
CA MET A 527 -5.94 -16.35 15.72
C MET A 527 -5.06 -17.26 16.58
N GLN A 528 -3.98 -16.75 17.18
CA GLN A 528 -3.15 -17.49 18.15
C GLN A 528 -3.97 -17.96 19.36
N GLY A 529 -4.81 -17.09 19.94
CA GLY A 529 -5.69 -17.43 21.05
C GLY A 529 -6.71 -18.50 20.69
N ILE A 530 -7.40 -18.36 19.55
CA ILE A 530 -8.39 -19.34 19.08
C ILE A 530 -7.73 -20.68 18.75
N ALA A 531 -6.56 -20.69 18.10
CA ALA A 531 -5.80 -21.90 17.85
C ALA A 531 -5.33 -22.58 19.14
N GLY A 532 -4.95 -21.81 20.17
CA GLY A 532 -4.64 -22.33 21.51
C GLY A 532 -5.83 -23.01 22.17
N VAL A 533 -7.03 -22.43 22.09
CA VAL A 533 -8.26 -23.05 22.60
C VAL A 533 -8.61 -24.33 21.83
N MET A 534 -8.48 -24.32 20.49
CA MET A 534 -8.67 -25.53 19.68
C MET A 534 -7.65 -26.64 20.01
N LEU A 535 -6.39 -26.28 20.26
CA LEU A 535 -5.36 -27.23 20.69
C LEU A 535 -5.73 -27.87 22.04
N VAL A 536 -6.14 -27.08 23.05
CA VAL A 536 -6.56 -27.62 24.35
C VAL A 536 -7.81 -28.51 24.22
N LEU A 537 -8.79 -28.11 23.41
CA LEU A 537 -10.01 -28.89 23.20
C LEU A 537 -9.74 -30.20 22.43
N THR A 538 -8.88 -30.19 21.40
CA THR A 538 -8.51 -31.41 20.67
C THR A 538 -7.70 -32.38 21.53
N LEU A 539 -6.80 -31.88 22.38
CA LEU A 539 -6.14 -32.69 23.40
C LEU A 539 -7.14 -33.28 24.41
N ALA A 540 -8.11 -32.50 24.88
CA ALA A 540 -9.16 -33.00 25.77
C ALA A 540 -10.03 -34.11 25.13
N ILE A 541 -10.41 -33.94 23.85
CA ILE A 541 -11.15 -34.95 23.08
C ILE A 541 -10.40 -36.29 23.06
N ILE A 542 -9.07 -36.30 22.85
CA ILE A 542 -8.26 -37.54 22.83
C ILE A 542 -8.47 -38.40 24.11
N PHE A 543 -8.63 -37.77 25.27
CA PHE A 543 -8.87 -38.45 26.55
C PHE A 543 -10.36 -38.76 26.81
N ILE A 544 -11.27 -37.87 26.41
CA ILE A 544 -12.71 -37.96 26.72
C ILE A 544 -13.48 -38.86 25.74
N THR A 545 -13.02 -39.01 24.49
CA THR A 545 -13.72 -39.82 23.47
C THR A 545 -13.91 -41.28 23.92
N PRO A 546 -15.15 -41.79 23.95
CA PRO A 546 -15.44 -43.20 24.22
C PRO A 546 -15.01 -44.08 23.04
N ARG A 547 -14.48 -45.27 23.33
CA ARG A 547 -13.85 -46.19 22.38
C ARG A 547 -14.33 -47.62 22.57
N GLY A 548 -14.31 -48.43 21.51
CA GLY A 548 -14.73 -49.84 21.56
C GLY A 548 -16.21 -50.04 21.93
N VAL A 549 -17.05 -49.04 21.62
CA VAL A 549 -18.46 -48.98 22.07
C VAL A 549 -19.40 -49.87 21.24
N VAL A 550 -19.09 -50.02 19.95
CA VAL A 550 -19.96 -50.54 18.89
C VAL A 550 -19.16 -51.37 17.89
N PRO A 551 -19.73 -52.43 17.28
CA PRO A 551 -18.97 -53.40 16.50
C PRO A 551 -18.52 -52.92 15.12
N ARG A 552 -19.19 -51.91 14.57
CA ARG A 552 -19.01 -51.37 13.21
C ARG A 552 -19.61 -49.97 13.09
N SER A 553 -19.46 -49.34 11.92
CA SER A 553 -20.19 -48.13 11.51
C SER A 553 -21.69 -48.39 11.52
N ILE A 554 -22.43 -47.54 12.23
CA ILE A 554 -23.86 -47.70 12.55
C ILE A 554 -24.74 -46.90 11.57
N ASP A 555 -24.08 -46.15 10.67
CA ASP A 555 -24.67 -45.05 9.93
C ASP A 555 -25.58 -45.54 8.79
N SER A 556 -25.45 -46.81 8.37
CA SER A 556 -26.34 -47.48 7.42
C SER A 556 -27.53 -48.17 8.10
N ILE A 557 -28.70 -48.16 7.44
CA ILE A 557 -29.94 -48.80 7.94
C ILE A 557 -29.72 -50.30 8.18
N ALA A 558 -28.89 -50.93 7.34
CA ALA A 558 -28.42 -52.30 7.49
C ALA A 558 -27.76 -52.59 8.85
N ALA A 559 -26.95 -51.67 9.38
CA ALA A 559 -26.27 -51.84 10.66
C ALA A 559 -27.27 -51.86 11.84
N VAL A 560 -28.25 -50.94 11.82
CA VAL A 560 -29.32 -50.89 12.83
C VAL A 560 -30.21 -52.14 12.73
N ALA A 561 -30.53 -52.60 11.52
CA ALA A 561 -31.28 -53.84 11.30
C ALA A 561 -30.56 -55.08 11.84
N ALA A 562 -29.24 -55.19 11.61
CA ALA A 562 -28.42 -56.30 12.10
C ALA A 562 -28.39 -56.37 13.63
N ILE A 563 -28.27 -55.22 14.31
CA ILE A 563 -28.34 -55.14 15.78
C ILE A 563 -29.75 -55.46 16.29
N LEU A 564 -30.80 -54.94 15.63
CA LEU A 564 -32.20 -55.14 16.04
C LEU A 564 -32.63 -56.62 15.95
N ALA A 565 -32.19 -57.35 14.92
CA ALA A 565 -32.43 -58.79 14.76
C ALA A 565 -31.79 -59.65 15.88
N ARG A 566 -30.81 -59.10 16.62
CA ARG A 566 -30.20 -59.73 17.80
C ARG A 566 -30.86 -59.31 19.11
N SER A 567 -31.64 -58.22 19.15
CA SER A 567 -32.37 -57.73 20.33
C SER A 567 -33.90 -57.94 20.22
N PRO A 568 -34.42 -59.18 20.38
CA PRO A 568 -35.84 -59.47 20.15
C PRO A 568 -36.81 -58.78 21.14
N ARG A 569 -36.38 -58.49 22.38
CA ARG A 569 -37.22 -57.72 23.32
C ARG A 569 -37.51 -56.31 22.80
N LEU A 570 -36.46 -55.62 22.33
CA LEU A 570 -36.58 -54.29 21.74
C LEU A 570 -37.37 -54.34 20.42
N GLY A 571 -37.16 -55.37 19.60
CA GLY A 571 -37.95 -55.59 18.38
C GLY A 571 -39.45 -55.73 18.65
N ASN A 572 -39.83 -56.52 19.67
CA ASN A 572 -41.23 -56.72 20.05
C ASN A 572 -41.87 -55.45 20.65
N GLN A 573 -41.12 -54.66 21.44
CA GLN A 573 -41.59 -53.38 22.00
C GLN A 573 -41.81 -52.29 20.93
N LEU A 574 -41.16 -52.41 19.77
CA LEU A 574 -41.22 -51.44 18.69
C LEU A 574 -42.13 -51.84 17.52
N ASP A 575 -42.70 -53.06 17.50
CA ASP A 575 -43.63 -53.46 16.43
C ASP A 575 -44.88 -52.54 16.42
N GLY A 576 -45.38 -52.22 15.24
CA GLY A 576 -46.44 -51.22 15.01
C GLY A 576 -46.05 -49.76 15.26
N THR A 577 -45.02 -49.45 16.07
CA THR A 577 -44.69 -48.08 16.53
C THR A 577 -44.12 -47.14 15.45
N GLY A 578 -43.88 -47.62 14.23
CA GLY A 578 -43.30 -46.84 13.13
C GLY A 578 -44.05 -45.56 12.77
N HIS A 579 -45.36 -45.49 13.02
CA HIS A 579 -46.21 -44.32 12.78
C HIS A 579 -46.16 -43.23 13.88
N LEU A 580 -45.70 -43.56 15.10
CA LEU A 580 -45.70 -42.64 16.25
C LEU A 580 -44.67 -41.51 16.10
N SER A 581 -44.95 -40.34 16.69
CA SER A 581 -43.98 -39.26 16.84
C SER A 581 -42.90 -39.59 17.89
N LEU A 582 -41.84 -38.77 18.00
CA LEU A 582 -40.77 -39.00 18.98
C LEU A 582 -41.24 -38.85 20.44
N ASP A 583 -42.23 -38.02 20.73
CA ASP A 583 -42.73 -37.83 22.10
C ASP A 583 -43.66 -38.97 22.52
N GLU A 584 -44.48 -39.49 21.60
CA GLU A 584 -45.27 -40.71 21.81
C GLU A 584 -44.38 -41.95 21.96
N LEU A 585 -43.34 -42.06 21.14
CA LEU A 585 -42.31 -43.10 21.24
C LEU A 585 -41.46 -42.95 22.52
N ALA A 586 -41.33 -41.75 23.08
CA ALA A 586 -40.69 -41.52 24.37
C ALA A 586 -41.52 -42.04 25.54
N MET A 587 -42.84 -41.84 25.52
CA MET A 587 -43.75 -42.40 26.54
C MET A 587 -43.80 -43.93 26.47
N ALA A 588 -43.81 -44.51 25.26
CA ALA A 588 -43.81 -45.96 25.06
C ALA A 588 -42.52 -46.67 25.56
N LEU A 589 -41.39 -45.96 25.60
CA LEU A 589 -40.07 -46.48 26.01
C LEU A 589 -39.59 -45.95 27.38
N GLU A 590 -40.48 -45.32 28.16
CA GLU A 590 -40.15 -44.77 29.48
C GLU A 590 -40.02 -45.81 30.63
N PRO A 591 -40.79 -46.93 30.68
CA PRO A 591 -40.72 -47.89 31.79
C PRO A 591 -39.42 -48.71 31.89
N ASP A 592 -38.72 -48.91 30.77
CA ASP A 592 -37.57 -49.81 30.66
C ASP A 592 -36.22 -49.08 30.69
N ARG A 593 -35.16 -49.86 30.95
CA ARG A 593 -33.77 -49.43 30.79
C ARG A 593 -33.04 -50.27 29.75
N TYR A 594 -32.17 -49.60 29.01
CA TYR A 594 -31.47 -50.13 27.84
C TYR A 594 -29.95 -50.08 28.07
N MET A 595 -29.26 -51.17 27.76
CA MET A 595 -27.79 -51.24 27.75
C MET A 595 -27.31 -52.07 26.55
N THR A 596 -26.08 -51.84 26.09
CA THR A 596 -25.47 -52.70 25.07
C THR A 596 -24.70 -53.84 25.71
N ARG A 597 -24.80 -55.03 25.11
CA ARG A 597 -24.14 -56.24 25.59
C ARG A 597 -23.51 -57.02 24.45
N MET A 598 -22.30 -57.52 24.69
CA MET A 598 -21.68 -58.56 23.89
C MET A 598 -21.93 -59.93 24.51
N GLY A 599 -22.09 -60.94 23.66
CA GLY A 599 -22.20 -62.33 24.06
C GLY A 599 -21.68 -63.27 22.98
N TYR A 600 -21.76 -64.56 23.26
CA TYR A 600 -21.49 -65.63 22.30
C TYR A 600 -22.76 -66.48 22.15
N GLU A 601 -23.16 -66.75 20.91
CA GLU A 601 -24.28 -67.64 20.56
C GLU A 601 -23.81 -68.50 19.36
N ASP A 602 -23.93 -69.82 19.48
CA ASP A 602 -23.53 -70.81 18.46
C ASP A 602 -22.14 -70.60 17.83
N GLY A 603 -21.14 -70.32 18.67
CA GLY A 603 -19.75 -70.07 18.26
C GLY A 603 -19.49 -68.68 17.67
N SER A 604 -20.53 -67.92 17.34
CA SER A 604 -20.43 -66.53 16.85
C SER A 604 -20.44 -65.53 18.00
N LYS A 605 -19.70 -64.42 17.84
CA LYS A 605 -19.87 -63.23 18.67
C LYS A 605 -21.16 -62.53 18.25
N HIS A 606 -21.98 -62.12 19.21
CA HIS A 606 -23.11 -61.23 18.97
C HIS A 606 -23.01 -59.92 19.75
N PHE A 607 -23.70 -58.90 19.26
CA PHE A 607 -23.85 -57.58 19.88
C PHE A 607 -25.32 -57.20 19.83
N ALA A 608 -25.92 -56.90 20.98
CA ALA A 608 -27.35 -56.62 21.09
C ALA A 608 -27.64 -55.52 22.14
N ILE A 609 -28.81 -54.91 22.02
CA ILE A 609 -29.39 -54.04 23.05
C ILE A 609 -30.24 -54.91 23.98
N GLU A 610 -29.88 -54.95 25.27
CA GLU A 610 -30.63 -55.66 26.30
C GLU A 610 -31.60 -54.71 27.01
N VAL A 611 -32.84 -55.17 27.16
CA VAL A 611 -33.93 -54.46 27.85
C VAL A 611 -34.09 -55.03 29.26
N ILE A 612 -34.00 -54.14 30.26
CA ILE A 612 -34.19 -54.42 31.69
C ILE A 612 -35.44 -53.67 32.17
N SER A 613 -36.49 -54.41 32.49
CA SER A 613 -37.79 -53.84 32.86
C SER A 613 -37.88 -53.46 34.33
N GLY A 614 -38.54 -52.33 34.60
CA GLY A 614 -38.81 -51.84 35.94
C GLY A 614 -39.99 -52.55 36.60
N SER A 615 -39.72 -53.64 37.32
CA SER A 615 -40.69 -54.49 38.05
C SER A 615 -41.64 -55.34 37.20
N GLU A 616 -42.21 -56.38 37.81
CA GLU A 616 -43.22 -57.25 37.19
C GLU A 616 -44.59 -56.55 37.19
N SER A 617 -44.86 -55.79 36.13
CA SER A 617 -46.22 -55.53 35.66
C SER A 617 -46.50 -56.43 34.45
N GLU A 618 -47.73 -56.90 34.31
CA GLU A 618 -48.11 -57.81 33.22
C GLU A 618 -47.82 -57.22 31.84
N VAL A 619 -47.56 -58.10 30.87
CA VAL A 619 -47.44 -57.72 29.46
C VAL A 619 -48.80 -57.22 28.98
N GLN A 620 -49.03 -55.91 29.10
CA GLN A 620 -49.98 -55.21 28.24
C GLN A 620 -49.43 -55.25 26.82
N THR A 621 -49.65 -56.38 26.15
CA THR A 621 -49.85 -56.40 24.71
C THR A 621 -50.79 -55.25 24.39
N ILE A 622 -50.34 -54.31 23.55
CA ILE A 622 -51.25 -53.32 22.98
C ILE A 622 -52.20 -54.11 22.09
N SER A 623 -53.35 -54.46 22.66
CA SER A 623 -54.41 -55.23 22.01
C SER A 623 -54.78 -54.55 20.70
N GLU A 624 -55.29 -55.33 19.75
CA GLU A 624 -55.68 -54.88 18.40
C GLU A 624 -56.84 -53.87 18.46
N ALA A 625 -56.51 -52.63 18.82
CA ALA A 625 -57.39 -51.49 18.77
C ALA A 625 -57.46 -51.03 17.32
N ASN A 626 -58.63 -51.22 16.69
CA ASN A 626 -58.93 -50.72 15.35
C ASN A 626 -59.10 -49.19 15.33
N SER A 627 -58.08 -48.46 15.79
CA SER A 627 -57.99 -47.01 15.69
C SER A 627 -57.60 -46.63 14.25
N ILE A 628 -58.61 -46.27 13.46
CA ILE A 628 -58.41 -45.58 12.17
C ILE A 628 -57.42 -44.42 12.39
N TYR A 629 -56.26 -44.46 11.72
CA TYR A 629 -55.13 -43.55 11.95
C TYR A 629 -55.49 -42.08 11.67
N LYS A 630 -56.06 -41.37 12.65
CA LYS A 630 -56.38 -39.95 12.52
C LYS A 630 -55.12 -39.09 12.64
N ASN A 631 -54.70 -38.56 11.49
CA ASN A 631 -53.74 -37.46 11.32
C ASN A 631 -52.28 -37.78 11.73
N VAL A 632 -51.63 -38.69 11.01
CA VAL A 632 -50.16 -38.86 11.05
C VAL A 632 -49.47 -37.51 10.77
N ARG A 633 -48.63 -37.05 11.70
CA ARG A 633 -47.86 -35.82 11.55
C ARG A 633 -46.59 -36.07 10.74
N TRP A 634 -46.66 -35.80 9.44
CA TRP A 634 -45.52 -35.88 8.55
C TRP A 634 -44.44 -34.85 8.88
N MET A 635 -43.18 -35.29 8.92
CA MET A 635 -42.03 -34.49 9.28
C MET A 635 -41.42 -33.83 8.03
N GLN A 636 -41.19 -32.51 8.11
CA GLN A 636 -40.39 -31.76 7.15
C GLN A 636 -39.39 -30.90 7.93
N PRO A 637 -38.07 -31.07 7.73
CA PRO A 637 -37.09 -30.21 8.38
C PRO A 637 -37.17 -28.80 7.78
N LEU A 638 -37.01 -27.78 8.63
CA LEU A 638 -37.25 -26.37 8.27
C LEU A 638 -36.41 -25.90 7.08
N VAL A 639 -35.20 -26.45 6.91
CA VAL A 639 -34.27 -26.13 5.81
C VAL A 639 -34.80 -26.60 4.44
N LEU A 640 -35.53 -27.73 4.40
CA LEU A 640 -36.10 -28.27 3.16
C LEU A 640 -37.52 -27.75 2.87
N HIS A 641 -38.04 -26.85 3.71
CA HIS A 641 -39.32 -26.21 3.45
C HIS A 641 -39.16 -25.21 2.29
N ARG A 642 -40.09 -25.20 1.32
CA ARG A 642 -39.92 -24.43 0.07
C ARG A 642 -39.70 -22.92 0.32
N ILE A 643 -40.25 -22.36 1.39
CA ILE A 643 -40.01 -20.97 1.83
C ILE A 643 -38.53 -20.72 2.20
N ALA A 644 -37.89 -21.66 2.89
CA ALA A 644 -36.47 -21.56 3.27
C ALA A 644 -35.56 -21.66 2.04
N ILE A 645 -35.86 -22.57 1.11
CA ILE A 645 -35.13 -22.68 -0.17
C ILE A 645 -35.32 -21.39 -0.99
N SER A 646 -36.55 -20.85 -1.11
CA SER A 646 -36.80 -19.55 -1.74
C SER A 646 -36.03 -18.40 -1.08
N PHE A 647 -35.84 -18.42 0.25
CA PHE A 647 -34.99 -17.44 0.94
C PHE A 647 -33.51 -17.57 0.54
N THR A 648 -32.96 -18.79 0.43
CA THR A 648 -31.57 -18.99 -0.05
C THR A 648 -31.37 -18.53 -1.50
N ILE A 649 -32.37 -18.76 -2.36
CA ILE A 649 -32.41 -18.26 -3.74
C ILE A 649 -32.41 -16.73 -3.76
N LEU A 650 -33.32 -16.08 -3.01
CA LEU A 650 -33.43 -14.63 -2.94
C LEU A 650 -32.16 -13.98 -2.37
N ALA A 651 -31.57 -14.56 -1.32
CA ALA A 651 -30.32 -14.09 -0.73
C ALA A 651 -29.14 -14.19 -1.71
N SER A 652 -29.08 -15.25 -2.52
CA SER A 652 -28.05 -15.41 -3.55
C SER A 652 -28.19 -14.38 -4.68
N ILE A 653 -29.43 -14.09 -5.12
CA ILE A 653 -29.71 -13.05 -6.11
C ILE A 653 -29.37 -11.65 -5.57
N ALA A 654 -29.76 -11.35 -4.33
CA ALA A 654 -29.43 -10.09 -3.67
C ALA A 654 -27.91 -9.89 -3.50
N ALA A 655 -27.17 -10.96 -3.19
CA ALA A 655 -25.70 -10.93 -3.13
C ALA A 655 -25.08 -10.59 -4.50
N ILE A 656 -25.55 -11.20 -5.59
CA ILE A 656 -25.06 -10.86 -6.95
C ILE A 656 -25.36 -9.39 -7.29
N ILE A 657 -26.59 -8.92 -7.07
CA ILE A 657 -26.98 -7.54 -7.38
C ILE A 657 -26.16 -6.52 -6.57
N THR A 658 -25.92 -6.78 -5.28
CA THR A 658 -25.12 -5.87 -4.43
C THR A 658 -23.65 -5.87 -4.80
N LEU A 659 -23.07 -7.01 -5.20
CA LEU A 659 -21.70 -7.10 -5.69
C LEU A 659 -21.48 -6.27 -6.96
N GLU A 660 -22.36 -6.39 -7.96
CA GLU A 660 -22.27 -5.65 -9.22
C GLU A 660 -22.55 -4.15 -9.03
N ALA A 661 -23.53 -3.78 -8.19
CA ALA A 661 -23.81 -2.39 -7.87
C ALA A 661 -22.62 -1.70 -7.17
N LEU A 662 -21.97 -2.39 -6.22
CA LEU A 662 -20.77 -1.89 -5.56
C LEU A 662 -19.56 -1.85 -6.50
N LEU A 663 -19.39 -2.83 -7.40
CA LEU A 663 -18.32 -2.80 -8.40
C LEU A 663 -18.47 -1.61 -9.35
N SER A 664 -19.68 -1.39 -9.87
CA SER A 664 -20.01 -0.25 -10.74
C SER A 664 -19.78 1.09 -10.03
N GLN A 665 -20.21 1.21 -8.77
CA GLN A 665 -19.96 2.40 -7.95
C GLN A 665 -18.46 2.63 -7.70
N SER A 666 -17.71 1.56 -7.41
CA SER A 666 -16.25 1.59 -7.20
C SER A 666 -15.50 1.99 -8.48
N GLN A 667 -15.94 1.55 -9.65
CA GLN A 667 -15.36 1.93 -10.94
C GLN A 667 -15.67 3.39 -11.26
N LYS A 668 -16.94 3.81 -11.16
CA LYS A 668 -17.38 5.18 -11.48
C LYS A 668 -16.71 6.26 -10.63
N HIS A 669 -16.34 5.95 -9.39
CA HIS A 669 -15.78 6.91 -8.44
C HIS A 669 -14.33 6.63 -8.03
N ASN A 670 -13.58 5.78 -8.74
CA ASN A 670 -12.20 5.38 -8.40
C ASN A 670 -12.03 4.93 -6.93
N GLY A 671 -12.97 4.11 -6.45
CA GLY A 671 -13.06 3.60 -5.09
C GLY A 671 -14.39 3.90 -4.42
N LEU A 672 -14.71 3.13 -3.38
CA LEU A 672 -15.96 3.23 -2.61
C LEU A 672 -15.88 4.29 -1.50
N ALA A 673 -14.79 4.30 -0.74
CA ALA A 673 -14.59 5.18 0.42
C ALA A 673 -13.10 5.46 0.63
N SER A 674 -12.77 6.54 1.36
CA SER A 674 -11.42 6.77 1.89
C SER A 674 -11.13 5.84 3.06
N VAL A 675 -9.91 5.29 3.11
CA VAL A 675 -9.44 4.42 4.20
C VAL A 675 -8.82 5.30 5.28
N SER A 676 -9.67 5.95 6.07
CA SER A 676 -9.22 6.60 7.31
C SER A 676 -8.67 5.57 8.30
N ASP A 677 -7.72 5.97 9.14
CA ASP A 677 -7.14 5.09 10.17
C ASP A 677 -8.11 4.72 11.31
N ASN A 678 -9.34 5.25 11.27
CA ASN A 678 -10.44 4.83 12.13
C ASN A 678 -10.70 3.31 12.02
N ALA A 679 -10.23 2.56 13.02
CA ALA A 679 -10.29 1.10 13.03
C ALA A 679 -11.70 0.53 12.73
N ALA A 680 -12.76 1.19 13.20
CA ALA A 680 -14.14 0.73 13.03
C ALA A 680 -14.60 0.64 11.56
N THR A 681 -14.30 1.65 10.73
CA THR A 681 -14.64 1.63 9.30
C THR A 681 -13.78 0.59 8.57
N ARG A 682 -12.48 0.55 8.88
CA ARG A 682 -11.48 -0.37 8.30
C ARG A 682 -11.78 -1.86 8.59
N TYR A 683 -12.35 -2.20 9.75
CA TYR A 683 -12.78 -3.56 10.07
C TYR A 683 -14.17 -3.91 9.50
N SER A 684 -15.08 -2.93 9.36
CA SER A 684 -16.44 -3.18 8.85
C SER A 684 -16.43 -3.75 7.43
N TRP A 685 -15.72 -3.09 6.50
CA TRP A 685 -15.63 -3.54 5.10
C TRP A 685 -14.91 -4.87 4.91
N LEU A 686 -14.09 -5.29 5.88
CA LEU A 686 -13.28 -6.50 5.78
C LEU A 686 -13.99 -7.72 6.40
N TYR A 687 -14.76 -7.56 7.49
CA TYR A 687 -15.44 -8.67 8.15
C TYR A 687 -16.92 -8.83 7.79
N VAL A 688 -17.66 -7.76 7.46
CA VAL A 688 -19.09 -7.87 7.12
C VAL A 688 -19.34 -8.72 5.85
N PRO A 689 -18.60 -8.55 4.73
CA PRO A 689 -18.80 -9.40 3.55
C PRO A 689 -18.48 -10.87 3.86
N VAL A 690 -17.36 -11.14 4.55
CA VAL A 690 -16.94 -12.48 4.93
C VAL A 690 -18.00 -13.15 5.81
N PHE A 691 -18.60 -12.42 6.75
CA PHE A 691 -19.69 -12.93 7.59
C PHE A 691 -20.95 -13.24 6.77
N VAL A 692 -21.36 -12.36 5.85
CA VAL A 692 -22.53 -12.59 4.97
C VAL A 692 -22.33 -13.83 4.09
N PHE A 693 -21.16 -13.96 3.45
CA PHE A 693 -20.86 -15.09 2.57
C PHE A 693 -20.61 -16.39 3.33
N LEU A 694 -20.08 -16.34 4.56
CA LEU A 694 -20.02 -17.49 5.45
C LEU A 694 -21.42 -17.92 5.91
N LEU A 695 -22.32 -16.98 6.24
CA LEU A 695 -23.69 -17.29 6.60
C LEU A 695 -24.42 -17.96 5.42
N LEU A 696 -24.35 -17.37 4.22
CA LEU A 696 -24.91 -17.97 3.00
C LEU A 696 -24.32 -19.36 2.73
N GLY A 697 -22.99 -19.51 2.81
CA GLY A 697 -22.32 -20.79 2.66
C GLY A 697 -22.72 -21.83 3.71
N THR A 698 -23.03 -21.42 4.94
CA THR A 698 -23.59 -22.34 5.96
C THR A 698 -25.02 -22.78 5.65
N LEU A 699 -25.86 -21.95 5.02
CA LEU A 699 -27.21 -22.37 4.59
C LEU A 699 -27.14 -23.47 3.53
N PHE A 700 -26.24 -23.34 2.54
CA PHE A 700 -25.97 -24.41 1.57
C PHE A 700 -25.45 -25.70 2.24
N ASN A 701 -24.51 -25.59 3.18
CA ASN A 701 -23.99 -26.76 3.93
C ASN A 701 -25.03 -27.43 4.85
N LEU A 702 -26.05 -26.71 5.32
CA LEU A 702 -27.17 -27.29 6.08
C LEU A 702 -28.15 -28.02 5.15
N MET A 703 -28.41 -27.46 3.97
CA MET A 703 -29.25 -28.09 2.94
C MET A 703 -28.60 -29.36 2.39
N ASP A 704 -27.27 -29.36 2.17
CA ASP A 704 -26.46 -30.53 1.87
C ASP A 704 -26.65 -31.65 2.91
N PHE A 705 -26.38 -31.34 4.17
CA PHE A 705 -26.47 -32.29 5.27
C PHE A 705 -27.87 -32.93 5.40
N GLU A 706 -28.94 -32.14 5.33
CA GLU A 706 -30.32 -32.64 5.42
C GLU A 706 -30.71 -33.53 4.21
N ILE A 707 -30.20 -33.22 3.01
CA ILE A 707 -30.44 -34.03 1.80
C ILE A 707 -29.63 -35.33 1.85
N GLU A 708 -28.32 -35.27 2.16
CA GLU A 708 -27.48 -36.46 2.32
C GLU A 708 -28.00 -37.38 3.45
N PHE A 709 -28.62 -36.83 4.51
CA PHE A 709 -29.18 -37.59 5.63
C PHE A 709 -30.47 -38.35 5.29
N ILE A 710 -31.36 -37.77 4.47
CA ILE A 710 -32.69 -38.33 4.21
C ILE A 710 -32.77 -39.12 2.89
N GLU A 711 -31.78 -38.98 1.99
CA GLU A 711 -31.80 -39.58 0.65
C GLU A 711 -31.98 -41.11 0.62
N SER A 712 -31.46 -41.87 1.59
CA SER A 712 -31.68 -43.33 1.66
C SER A 712 -33.15 -43.68 1.96
N TYR A 713 -33.80 -42.92 2.83
CA TYR A 713 -35.23 -43.05 3.15
C TYR A 713 -36.11 -42.55 2.00
N HIS A 714 -35.74 -41.44 1.36
CA HIS A 714 -36.41 -40.90 0.18
C HIS A 714 -36.37 -41.88 -1.00
N ALA A 715 -35.24 -42.56 -1.24
CA ALA A 715 -35.15 -43.66 -2.21
C ALA A 715 -36.15 -44.80 -1.89
N LEU A 716 -36.16 -45.29 -0.64
CA LEU A 716 -37.09 -46.34 -0.17
C LEU A 716 -38.58 -45.95 -0.24
N SER A 717 -38.89 -44.65 -0.31
CA SER A 717 -40.26 -44.15 -0.51
C SER A 717 -40.69 -44.09 -1.99
N ARG A 718 -39.75 -43.92 -2.93
CA ARG A 718 -40.06 -43.80 -4.36
C ARG A 718 -40.38 -45.13 -5.05
N GLY A 719 -39.85 -46.25 -4.55
CA GLY A 719 -40.07 -47.57 -5.14
C GLY A 719 -39.20 -48.66 -4.52
N PHE A 720 -39.23 -49.85 -5.13
CA PHE A 720 -38.37 -50.96 -4.74
C PHE A 720 -36.90 -50.68 -5.11
N CYS A 721 -36.00 -50.77 -4.13
CA CYS A 721 -34.57 -50.49 -4.30
C CYS A 721 -33.70 -51.71 -3.96
N ASP A 722 -32.60 -51.88 -4.70
CA ASP A 722 -31.53 -52.83 -4.36
C ASP A 722 -30.79 -52.39 -3.08
N ALA A 723 -30.33 -53.34 -2.27
CA ALA A 723 -29.72 -53.09 -0.96
C ALA A 723 -28.53 -52.11 -0.98
N THR A 724 -27.66 -52.21 -2.00
CA THR A 724 -26.49 -51.34 -2.18
C THR A 724 -26.86 -49.87 -2.45
N SER A 725 -28.08 -49.62 -2.95
CA SER A 725 -28.59 -48.29 -3.30
C SER A 725 -29.44 -47.63 -2.20
N SER A 726 -29.69 -48.36 -1.11
CA SER A 726 -30.68 -48.01 -0.08
C SER A 726 -30.23 -48.41 1.34
N MET A 727 -30.28 -49.70 1.69
CA MET A 727 -30.00 -50.22 3.04
C MET A 727 -28.53 -50.06 3.47
N LEU A 728 -27.60 -50.24 2.54
CA LEU A 728 -26.15 -50.08 2.74
C LEU A 728 -25.63 -48.69 2.34
N TRP A 729 -26.48 -47.85 1.74
CA TRP A 729 -26.09 -46.55 1.18
C TRP A 729 -26.19 -45.43 2.22
N TYR A 730 -25.09 -44.69 2.41
CA TYR A 730 -25.06 -43.54 3.32
C TYR A 730 -24.07 -42.47 2.83
N PRO A 731 -24.53 -41.40 2.15
CA PRO A 731 -23.65 -40.41 1.51
C PRO A 731 -22.70 -39.69 2.49
N LEU A 732 -23.22 -39.29 3.66
CA LEU A 732 -22.52 -38.57 4.73
C LEU A 732 -21.20 -39.19 5.20
N ARG A 733 -21.00 -40.50 4.99
CA ARG A 733 -19.74 -41.20 5.32
C ARG A 733 -18.57 -40.77 4.43
N HIS A 734 -18.86 -40.26 3.24
CA HIS A 734 -17.87 -39.87 2.23
C HIS A 734 -17.71 -38.33 2.20
N VAL A 735 -16.69 -37.85 1.49
CA VAL A 735 -16.55 -36.41 1.21
C VAL A 735 -17.52 -36.06 0.07
N SER A 736 -18.27 -34.96 0.17
CA SER A 736 -19.37 -34.64 -0.76
C SER A 736 -18.95 -34.56 -2.24
N VAL A 737 -17.68 -34.32 -2.58
CA VAL A 737 -17.13 -34.50 -3.95
C VAL A 737 -17.43 -35.89 -4.53
N HIS A 738 -17.28 -36.94 -3.73
CA HIS A 738 -17.60 -38.32 -4.10
C HIS A 738 -19.13 -38.53 -4.20
N ALA A 739 -19.90 -37.91 -3.31
CA ALA A 739 -21.36 -37.96 -3.36
C ALA A 739 -21.94 -37.27 -4.61
N SER A 740 -21.34 -36.16 -5.06
CA SER A 740 -21.71 -35.47 -6.31
C SER A 740 -21.45 -36.32 -7.54
N TRP A 741 -20.26 -36.94 -7.61
CA TRP A 741 -19.90 -37.81 -8.74
C TRP A 741 -20.81 -39.04 -8.83
N ASP A 742 -21.00 -39.75 -7.73
CA ASP A 742 -21.79 -40.98 -7.73
C ASP A 742 -23.30 -40.73 -7.79
N GLY A 743 -23.78 -39.63 -7.19
CA GLY A 743 -25.15 -39.16 -7.37
C GLY A 743 -25.47 -38.83 -8.83
N LEU A 744 -24.51 -38.28 -9.59
CA LEU A 744 -24.67 -37.94 -11.00
C LEU A 744 -24.74 -39.21 -11.86
N ARG A 745 -23.86 -40.18 -11.55
CA ARG A 745 -23.87 -41.52 -12.16
C ARG A 745 -25.20 -42.25 -11.97
N HIS A 746 -25.86 -42.03 -10.84
CA HIS A 746 -27.14 -42.66 -10.48
C HIS A 746 -28.38 -41.76 -10.71
N GLY A 747 -28.25 -40.62 -11.41
CA GLY A 747 -29.39 -39.76 -11.79
C GLY A 747 -30.09 -39.02 -10.64
N ARG A 748 -29.45 -38.90 -9.46
CA ARG A 748 -30.03 -38.33 -8.23
C ARG A 748 -29.86 -36.82 -8.17
N PHE A 749 -30.55 -36.08 -9.06
CA PHE A 749 -30.35 -34.64 -9.28
C PHE A 749 -30.45 -33.73 -8.03
N ALA A 750 -31.28 -34.09 -7.03
CA ALA A 750 -31.33 -33.34 -5.78
C ALA A 750 -30.04 -33.52 -4.94
N LEU A 751 -29.55 -34.76 -4.84
CA LEU A 751 -28.31 -35.10 -4.13
C LEU A 751 -27.08 -34.51 -4.81
N THR A 752 -27.03 -34.48 -6.15
CA THR A 752 -25.90 -33.88 -6.88
C THR A 752 -25.84 -32.38 -6.69
N ALA A 753 -26.97 -31.68 -6.82
CA ALA A 753 -27.04 -30.25 -6.59
C ALA A 753 -26.69 -29.87 -5.14
N ALA A 754 -27.15 -30.67 -4.16
CA ALA A 754 -26.86 -30.48 -2.74
C ALA A 754 -25.35 -30.62 -2.46
N SER A 755 -24.77 -31.77 -2.80
CA SER A 755 -23.35 -32.06 -2.57
C SER A 755 -22.41 -31.16 -3.38
N ALA A 756 -22.76 -30.81 -4.63
CA ALA A 756 -22.01 -29.82 -5.40
C ALA A 756 -22.07 -28.43 -4.76
N SER A 757 -23.20 -28.05 -4.17
CA SER A 757 -23.31 -26.80 -3.43
C SER A 757 -22.43 -26.77 -2.16
N ALA A 758 -22.23 -27.90 -1.49
CA ALA A 758 -21.29 -28.00 -0.36
C ALA A 758 -19.81 -27.98 -0.78
N VAL A 759 -19.49 -28.38 -2.01
CA VAL A 759 -18.14 -28.23 -2.59
C VAL A 759 -17.88 -26.77 -3.02
N LEU A 760 -18.90 -26.07 -3.53
CA LEU A 760 -18.78 -24.69 -4.01
C LEU A 760 -18.92 -23.63 -2.90
N ALA A 761 -19.77 -23.84 -1.90
CA ALA A 761 -20.06 -22.87 -0.84
C ALA A 761 -18.81 -22.38 -0.05
N PRO A 762 -17.80 -23.22 0.25
CA PRO A 762 -16.57 -22.74 0.90
C PRO A 762 -15.74 -21.79 0.03
N LEU A 763 -15.81 -21.90 -1.31
CA LEU A 763 -15.08 -21.01 -2.22
C LEU A 763 -15.52 -19.55 -2.06
N LEU A 764 -16.79 -19.30 -1.69
CA LEU A 764 -17.27 -17.96 -1.34
C LEU A 764 -16.37 -17.33 -0.27
N THR A 765 -16.09 -18.05 0.81
CA THR A 765 -15.29 -17.53 1.94
C THR A 765 -13.81 -17.33 1.63
N ILE A 766 -13.29 -18.02 0.61
CA ILE A 766 -11.90 -17.83 0.13
C ILE A 766 -11.84 -16.58 -0.76
N VAL A 767 -12.66 -16.49 -1.80
CA VAL A 767 -12.63 -15.39 -2.79
C VAL A 767 -12.97 -14.03 -2.13
N VAL A 768 -13.87 -14.01 -1.15
CA VAL A 768 -14.25 -12.77 -0.44
C VAL A 768 -13.08 -12.15 0.33
N ALA A 769 -12.06 -12.94 0.71
CA ALA A 769 -10.86 -12.41 1.37
C ALA A 769 -10.05 -11.42 0.51
N GLY A 770 -10.23 -11.46 -0.82
CA GLY A 770 -9.64 -10.54 -1.79
C GLY A 770 -10.66 -9.62 -2.47
N LEU A 771 -11.89 -9.49 -1.93
CA LEU A 771 -12.95 -8.70 -2.56
C LEU A 771 -12.67 -7.19 -2.48
N PHE A 772 -12.16 -6.70 -1.34
CA PHE A 772 -11.85 -5.29 -1.12
C PHE A 772 -10.39 -5.11 -0.70
N PHE A 773 -9.68 -4.19 -1.35
CA PHE A 773 -8.30 -3.84 -1.03
C PHE A 773 -8.13 -2.32 -1.00
N ALA A 774 -7.03 -1.86 -0.42
CA ALA A 774 -6.67 -0.44 -0.36
C ALA A 774 -5.68 -0.12 -1.48
N LYS A 775 -5.95 0.92 -2.28
CA LYS A 775 -5.04 1.43 -3.31
C LYS A 775 -4.89 2.95 -3.14
N ALA A 776 -3.67 3.47 -3.30
CA ALA A 776 -3.42 4.91 -3.30
C ALA A 776 -4.10 5.55 -4.51
N THR A 777 -4.69 6.74 -4.35
CA THR A 777 -5.41 7.43 -5.42
C THR A 777 -4.92 8.86 -5.59
N VAL A 778 -4.51 9.23 -6.80
CA VAL A 778 -4.14 10.61 -7.20
C VAL A 778 -5.35 11.56 -7.29
N GLN A 779 -6.52 11.14 -6.78
CA GLN A 779 -7.73 11.96 -6.77
C GLN A 779 -7.65 12.94 -5.60
N GLY A 780 -7.28 14.18 -5.90
CA GLY A 780 -7.03 15.20 -4.89
C GLY A 780 -8.28 15.61 -4.11
N ILE A 781 -8.04 16.07 -2.89
CA ILE A 781 -9.03 16.56 -1.94
C ILE A 781 -9.20 18.06 -2.19
N PRO A 782 -10.43 18.58 -2.40
CA PRO A 782 -10.65 20.01 -2.51
C PRO A 782 -10.35 20.68 -1.17
N ILE A 783 -9.48 21.69 -1.19
CA ILE A 783 -9.09 22.49 -0.03
C ILE A 783 -9.21 23.98 -0.37
N GLY A 784 -9.56 24.79 0.63
CA GLY A 784 -9.47 26.24 0.51
C GLY A 784 -8.04 26.70 0.79
N ILE A 785 -7.51 27.56 -0.07
CA ILE A 785 -6.23 28.24 0.12
C ILE A 785 -6.45 29.74 0.21
N THR A 786 -5.68 30.42 1.05
CA THR A 786 -5.74 31.87 1.23
C THR A 786 -4.42 32.50 0.79
N ALA A 787 -4.49 33.42 -0.17
CA ALA A 787 -3.38 34.33 -0.41
C ALA A 787 -3.18 35.24 0.82
N LEU A 788 -1.93 35.42 1.25
CA LEU A 788 -1.54 36.22 2.42
C LEU A 788 -1.23 37.69 2.06
N ASN A 789 -0.74 37.91 0.84
CA ASN A 789 -0.38 39.22 0.30
C ASN A 789 -0.78 39.32 -1.18
N TRP A 790 -0.66 40.54 -1.70
CA TRP A 790 -0.79 40.84 -3.12
C TRP A 790 0.34 41.78 -3.54
N PHE A 791 0.15 42.53 -4.63
CA PHE A 791 1.16 43.44 -5.16
C PHE A 791 0.67 44.88 -5.20
N ASN A 792 1.58 45.82 -4.91
CA ASN A 792 1.36 47.26 -4.89
C ASN A 792 2.43 47.95 -5.75
N THR A 793 2.02 48.79 -6.69
CA THR A 793 2.92 49.53 -7.60
C THR A 793 3.14 51.00 -7.18
N THR A 794 2.61 51.42 -6.03
CA THR A 794 2.73 52.81 -5.53
C THR A 794 3.98 53.05 -4.66
N THR A 795 4.76 52.01 -4.38
CA THR A 795 5.99 52.07 -3.58
C THR A 795 7.17 52.58 -4.40
N LEU A 796 7.58 53.82 -4.14
CA LEU A 796 8.65 54.56 -4.85
C LEU A 796 10.08 54.19 -4.40
N GLU A 797 10.33 52.92 -4.05
CA GLU A 797 11.70 52.44 -3.89
C GLU A 797 12.31 52.18 -5.28
N THR A 798 13.60 52.49 -5.46
CA THR A 798 14.32 52.21 -6.71
C THR A 798 14.83 50.76 -6.68
N PRO A 799 14.23 49.83 -7.44
CA PRO A 799 14.51 48.40 -7.26
C PRO A 799 15.87 48.06 -7.87
N SER A 800 16.83 47.71 -7.02
CA SER A 800 18.17 47.25 -7.42
C SER A 800 18.43 45.88 -6.81
N THR A 801 18.40 44.83 -7.63
CA THR A 801 18.61 43.44 -7.18
C THR A 801 19.40 42.63 -8.19
N ASN A 802 20.32 41.82 -7.67
CA ASN A 802 21.20 40.94 -8.44
C ASN A 802 20.63 39.50 -8.55
N ILE A 803 19.41 39.25 -8.05
CA ILE A 803 18.73 37.94 -8.18
C ILE A 803 18.37 37.58 -9.63
N PRO A 804 17.87 38.49 -10.49
CA PRO A 804 17.65 38.19 -11.90
C PRO A 804 18.92 37.76 -12.62
N LEU A 805 20.04 38.42 -12.32
CA LEU A 805 21.35 38.13 -12.89
C LEU A 805 21.81 36.69 -12.56
N LEU A 806 21.55 36.20 -11.35
CA LEU A 806 21.79 34.80 -10.96
C LEU A 806 20.91 33.78 -11.69
N ILE A 807 19.70 34.16 -12.08
CA ILE A 807 18.74 33.25 -12.74
C ILE A 807 18.98 33.22 -14.25
N ILE A 808 19.27 34.39 -14.83
CA ILE A 808 19.45 34.61 -16.27
C ILE A 808 20.87 34.23 -16.70
N GLU A 809 21.92 34.83 -16.12
CA GLU A 809 23.32 34.50 -16.47
C GLU A 809 23.88 33.36 -15.60
N GLY A 810 23.49 33.30 -14.32
CA GLY A 810 23.91 32.23 -13.41
C GLY A 810 23.20 30.88 -13.60
N ASN A 811 22.12 30.84 -14.39
CA ASN A 811 21.26 29.67 -14.61
C ASN A 811 20.76 28.97 -13.31
N MET A 812 20.47 29.74 -12.26
CA MET A 812 19.94 29.21 -11.01
C MET A 812 18.45 28.82 -11.09
N SER A 813 17.97 28.05 -10.12
CA SER A 813 16.55 27.78 -9.91
C SER A 813 15.79 29.05 -9.51
N TYR A 814 14.53 29.19 -9.97
CA TYR A 814 13.65 30.28 -9.54
C TYR A 814 13.41 30.24 -8.02
N PRO A 815 13.44 31.39 -7.32
CA PRO A 815 13.13 31.47 -5.90
C PRO A 815 11.64 31.21 -5.63
N ALA A 816 11.30 30.93 -4.37
CA ALA A 816 9.93 30.67 -3.96
C ALA A 816 8.97 31.80 -4.40
N TRP A 817 7.77 31.40 -4.86
CA TRP A 817 6.72 32.28 -5.37
C TRP A 817 7.03 33.02 -6.70
N THR A 818 8.07 32.62 -7.44
CA THR A 818 8.23 32.94 -8.87
C THR A 818 8.45 31.69 -9.71
N TYR A 819 8.15 31.77 -11.00
CA TYR A 819 8.56 30.78 -12.00
C TYR A 819 8.57 31.43 -13.38
N ASP A 820 9.74 31.48 -14.03
CA ASP A 820 9.91 32.02 -15.38
C ASP A 820 9.29 33.44 -15.52
N GLU A 821 8.34 33.65 -16.42
CA GLU A 821 7.67 34.96 -16.61
C GLU A 821 6.71 35.38 -15.48
N LEU A 822 6.46 34.54 -14.47
CA LEU A 822 5.35 34.69 -13.52
C LEU A 822 5.79 34.95 -12.07
N SER A 823 5.08 35.87 -11.41
CA SER A 823 5.20 36.18 -9.99
C SER A 823 3.88 35.93 -9.26
N PHE A 824 3.91 35.17 -8.16
CA PHE A 824 2.73 34.67 -7.45
C PHE A 824 2.59 35.32 -6.06
N PRO A 825 1.36 35.46 -5.52
CA PRO A 825 1.15 35.79 -4.12
C PRO A 825 1.60 34.64 -3.21
N GLN A 826 1.95 34.92 -1.96
CA GLN A 826 2.22 33.87 -0.97
C GLN A 826 0.90 33.21 -0.53
N LEU A 827 0.88 31.88 -0.43
CA LEU A 827 -0.32 31.08 -0.20
C LEU A 827 -0.24 30.25 1.09
N GLU A 828 -1.30 30.24 1.89
CA GLU A 828 -1.46 29.36 3.07
C GLU A 828 -2.67 28.43 2.90
N ILE A 829 -2.59 27.22 3.49
CA ILE A 829 -3.73 26.28 3.57
C ILE A 829 -4.68 26.76 4.65
N ALA A 830 -5.96 26.95 4.32
CA ALA A 830 -6.95 27.47 5.28
C ALA A 830 -7.02 26.61 6.55
N SER A 831 -7.03 27.27 7.71
CA SER A 831 -6.77 26.68 9.03
C SER A 831 -7.63 25.47 9.42
N ASN A 832 -8.87 25.39 8.93
CA ASN A 832 -9.76 24.23 9.12
C ASN A 832 -9.22 22.92 8.50
N SER A 833 -8.35 23.02 7.48
CA SER A 833 -7.70 21.89 6.79
C SER A 833 -6.23 21.72 7.20
N ALA A 834 -5.56 22.79 7.60
CA ALA A 834 -4.12 22.80 7.93
C ALA A 834 -3.72 21.75 8.98
N LEU A 835 -4.56 21.52 9.99
CA LEU A 835 -4.33 20.56 11.09
C LEU A 835 -4.24 19.08 10.66
N GLN A 836 -4.58 18.73 9.41
CA GLN A 836 -4.41 17.37 8.87
C GLN A 836 -3.37 17.28 7.74
N ILE A 837 -2.96 18.40 7.16
CA ILE A 837 -2.13 18.44 5.95
C ILE A 837 -0.70 18.91 6.24
N SER A 838 -0.50 19.74 7.26
CA SER A 838 0.80 20.33 7.64
C SER A 838 1.92 19.34 8.02
N THR A 839 1.62 18.04 8.14
CA THR A 839 2.61 16.99 8.45
C THR A 839 2.74 15.91 7.37
N ASP A 840 2.03 16.04 6.25
CA ASP A 840 1.88 14.98 5.25
C ASP A 840 2.40 15.46 3.89
N SER A 841 3.53 14.90 3.44
CA SER A 841 4.16 15.19 2.15
C SER A 841 3.21 14.90 0.99
N GLY A 842 3.08 15.83 0.05
CA GLY A 842 2.24 15.69 -1.13
C GLY A 842 2.33 16.91 -2.05
N SER A 843 1.38 17.09 -2.97
CA SER A 843 1.33 18.29 -3.82
C SER A 843 -0.05 18.92 -3.88
N VAL A 844 -0.09 20.20 -4.21
CA VAL A 844 -1.29 21.04 -4.25
C VAL A 844 -1.35 21.72 -5.62
N SER A 845 -2.43 21.48 -6.37
CA SER A 845 -2.73 22.24 -7.58
C SER A 845 -3.76 23.33 -7.26
N VAL A 846 -3.49 24.58 -7.62
CA VAL A 846 -4.33 25.76 -7.31
C VAL A 846 -4.44 26.65 -8.54
N SER A 847 -5.66 27.12 -8.84
CA SER A 847 -5.86 28.20 -9.82
C SER A 847 -5.66 29.52 -9.08
N THR A 848 -4.59 30.27 -9.40
CA THR A 848 -4.23 31.50 -8.70
C THR A 848 -3.91 32.63 -9.68
N PRO A 849 -4.30 33.88 -9.38
CA PRO A 849 -3.83 35.01 -10.17
C PRO A 849 -2.32 35.23 -9.95
N ALA A 850 -1.64 35.58 -11.02
CA ALA A 850 -0.23 35.93 -11.05
C ALA A 850 -0.04 37.28 -11.76
N LEU A 851 1.08 37.94 -11.49
CA LEU A 851 1.54 39.08 -12.28
C LEU A 851 2.69 38.69 -13.19
N ARG A 852 2.78 39.36 -14.34
CA ARG A 852 3.92 39.35 -15.26
C ARG A 852 4.10 40.74 -15.87
N ALA A 853 5.28 41.01 -16.43
CA ALA A 853 5.45 42.19 -17.27
C ALA A 853 4.84 42.00 -18.67
N ALA A 854 4.60 43.11 -19.35
CA ALA A 854 4.25 43.19 -20.74
C ALA A 854 5.10 44.27 -21.42
N VAL A 855 5.46 44.02 -22.67
CA VAL A 855 6.18 44.97 -23.52
C VAL A 855 5.41 45.06 -24.82
N SER A 856 5.04 46.27 -25.23
CA SER A 856 4.53 46.55 -26.58
C SER A 856 5.64 47.24 -27.36
N CYS A 857 6.13 46.64 -28.44
CA CYS A 857 7.24 47.15 -29.22
C CYS A 857 6.84 47.37 -30.69
N ASP A 858 7.19 48.53 -31.22
CA ASP A 858 7.00 48.92 -32.61
C ASP A 858 8.36 49.15 -33.29
N VAL A 859 8.54 48.57 -34.48
CA VAL A 859 9.76 48.75 -35.29
C VAL A 859 9.75 50.13 -35.93
N VAL A 860 10.82 50.91 -35.75
CA VAL A 860 10.95 52.26 -36.28
C VAL A 860 11.11 52.19 -37.81
N PRO A 861 10.17 52.76 -38.61
CA PRO A 861 10.25 52.67 -40.06
C PRO A 861 11.52 53.35 -40.60
N LYS A 862 12.13 52.82 -41.67
CA LYS A 862 13.38 53.38 -42.24
C LYS A 862 13.25 54.84 -42.73
N SER A 863 12.03 55.38 -42.88
CA SER A 863 11.75 56.81 -43.13
C SER A 863 11.84 57.72 -41.89
N ARG A 864 11.87 57.16 -40.67
CA ARG A 864 12.03 57.87 -39.40
C ARG A 864 13.48 57.91 -38.90
N ILE A 865 14.38 57.16 -39.54
CA ILE A 865 15.83 57.13 -39.31
C ILE A 865 16.43 58.24 -40.19
N LEU A 866 16.98 59.29 -39.57
CA LEU A 866 17.31 60.54 -40.27
C LEU A 866 18.81 60.69 -40.56
N ASN A 867 19.66 60.10 -39.72
CA ASN A 867 21.10 59.97 -39.99
C ASN A 867 21.70 58.79 -39.23
N LEU A 868 22.69 58.13 -39.82
CA LEU A 868 23.55 57.11 -39.21
C LEU A 868 24.99 57.46 -39.56
N THR A 869 25.80 57.82 -38.57
CA THR A 869 27.21 58.21 -38.76
C THR A 869 28.09 57.45 -37.79
N MET A 870 29.01 56.64 -38.31
CA MET A 870 30.04 55.98 -37.51
C MET A 870 31.33 56.81 -37.50
N GLU A 871 31.84 57.10 -36.30
CA GLU A 871 33.11 57.78 -36.09
C GLU A 871 33.83 57.13 -34.89
N SER A 872 35.11 56.81 -35.03
CA SER A 872 35.97 56.32 -33.93
C SER A 872 35.44 55.11 -33.11
N GLY A 873 34.71 54.18 -33.73
CA GLY A 873 34.10 53.02 -33.06
C GLY A 873 32.75 53.28 -32.40
N SER A 874 32.12 54.38 -32.78
CA SER A 874 30.87 54.89 -32.21
C SER A 874 29.89 55.23 -33.33
N LEU A 875 28.75 54.54 -33.37
CA LEU A 875 27.61 54.82 -34.23
C LEU A 875 26.69 55.85 -33.56
N SER A 876 26.78 57.09 -34.00
CA SER A 876 25.78 58.10 -33.72
C SER A 876 24.54 57.84 -34.58
N SER A 877 23.46 57.37 -33.96
CA SER A 877 22.16 57.13 -34.59
C SER A 877 21.19 58.24 -34.23
N ASN A 878 20.49 58.78 -35.24
CA ASN A 878 19.57 59.90 -35.07
C ASN A 878 18.19 59.57 -35.65
N ILE A 879 17.21 59.28 -34.78
CA ILE A 879 15.86 58.84 -35.15
C ILE A 879 14.79 59.81 -34.62
N SER A 880 13.71 60.02 -35.37
CA SER A 880 12.61 60.91 -34.94
C SER A 880 11.75 60.31 -33.82
N THR A 881 11.43 61.10 -32.80
CA THR A 881 10.58 60.68 -31.67
C THR A 881 9.12 60.45 -32.11
N PRO A 882 8.37 59.53 -31.47
CA PRO A 882 6.95 59.31 -31.79
C PRO A 882 6.10 60.56 -31.64
N ASP A 883 5.00 60.62 -32.37
CA ASP A 883 4.22 61.84 -32.57
C ASP A 883 3.53 62.27 -31.26
N GLY A 884 4.01 63.35 -30.66
CA GLY A 884 3.59 63.84 -29.33
C GLY A 884 4.66 63.66 -28.24
N CYS A 885 5.71 62.86 -28.47
CA CYS A 885 6.81 62.63 -27.54
C CYS A 885 7.95 63.63 -27.80
N GLY A 886 8.39 64.31 -26.72
CA GLY A 886 9.41 65.37 -26.76
C GLY A 886 10.84 64.85 -26.94
N ASN A 887 11.84 65.69 -26.64
CA ASN A 887 13.25 65.30 -26.63
C ASN A 887 13.65 64.68 -25.27
N SER A 888 14.57 63.72 -25.26
CA SER A 888 15.03 63.01 -24.06
C SER A 888 16.11 63.74 -23.23
N GLY A 889 16.71 64.83 -23.74
CA GLY A 889 17.92 65.44 -23.16
C GLY A 889 17.76 66.80 -22.49
N LEU A 890 16.98 67.73 -23.07
CA LEU A 890 16.84 69.11 -22.57
C LEU A 890 15.43 69.68 -22.80
N ILE A 891 14.93 70.38 -21.79
CA ILE A 891 13.74 71.24 -21.89
C ILE A 891 14.09 72.45 -22.80
N ASP A 892 13.11 72.95 -23.56
CA ASP A 892 13.21 74.11 -24.45
C ASP A 892 14.20 74.01 -25.63
N GLN A 893 14.30 72.83 -26.28
CA GLN A 893 14.96 72.69 -27.60
C GLN A 893 14.00 72.18 -28.69
N PRO A 894 13.99 72.76 -29.91
CA PRO A 894 13.00 72.46 -30.97
C PRO A 894 13.31 71.18 -31.77
N TYR A 895 14.18 70.31 -31.26
CA TYR A 895 14.75 69.19 -31.99
C TYR A 895 14.09 67.86 -31.54
N THR A 896 13.19 67.30 -32.36
CA THR A 896 12.37 66.10 -32.09
C THR A 896 13.06 64.77 -32.47
N TRP A 897 14.23 64.51 -31.91
CA TRP A 897 15.07 63.37 -32.30
C TRP A 897 15.73 62.72 -31.07
N LEU A 898 15.80 61.39 -31.07
CA LEU A 898 16.68 60.61 -30.20
C LEU A 898 18.03 60.50 -30.89
N THR A 899 19.06 61.04 -30.25
CA THR A 899 20.46 60.81 -30.59
C THR A 899 21.04 59.84 -29.57
N ASN A 900 21.49 58.67 -30.03
CA ASN A 900 22.25 57.71 -29.21
C ASN A 900 23.64 57.50 -29.80
N ASN A 901 24.63 57.17 -28.96
CA ASN A 901 25.95 56.77 -29.41
C ASN A 901 26.21 55.30 -29.03
N ILE A 902 26.12 54.43 -30.03
CA ILE A 902 26.17 52.97 -29.90
C ILE A 902 27.61 52.51 -30.19
N LYS A 903 28.21 51.67 -29.34
CA LYS A 903 29.52 51.07 -29.67
C LYS A 903 29.37 50.13 -30.86
N VAL A 904 30.36 50.10 -31.75
CA VAL A 904 30.34 49.25 -32.95
C VAL A 904 31.72 48.62 -33.22
N PRO A 905 31.78 47.38 -33.72
CA PRO A 905 33.04 46.70 -34.03
C PRO A 905 33.92 47.48 -35.02
N VAL A 906 35.22 47.63 -34.70
CA VAL A 906 36.16 48.48 -35.46
C VAL A 906 37.17 47.63 -36.22
N ASN A 907 37.25 47.82 -37.54
CA ASN A 907 38.10 47.06 -38.47
C ASN A 907 37.88 45.52 -38.43
N SER A 908 36.77 45.06 -37.87
CA SER A 908 36.36 43.66 -37.76
C SER A 908 35.00 43.46 -38.44
N SER A 909 34.42 42.26 -38.30
CA SER A 909 33.02 41.96 -38.60
C SER A 909 32.39 41.45 -37.31
N GLY A 910 31.23 41.97 -36.95
CA GLY A 910 30.55 41.63 -35.71
C GLY A 910 29.20 42.32 -35.54
N TYR A 911 28.47 41.87 -34.54
CA TYR A 911 27.17 42.40 -34.14
C TYR A 911 27.33 43.55 -33.15
N PHE A 912 26.31 44.39 -33.05
CA PHE A 912 26.23 45.42 -32.02
C PHE A 912 24.81 45.53 -31.47
N GLY A 913 24.70 45.79 -30.17
CA GLY A 913 23.44 45.85 -29.45
C GLY A 913 23.48 46.89 -28.34
N SER A 914 22.51 47.79 -28.32
CA SER A 914 22.39 48.84 -27.31
C SER A 914 20.93 49.16 -27.00
N THR A 915 20.64 49.29 -25.72
CA THR A 915 19.37 49.78 -25.18
C THR A 915 19.50 51.23 -24.72
N LEU A 916 18.39 51.97 -24.72
CA LEU A 916 18.32 53.36 -24.27
C LEU A 916 16.98 53.63 -23.56
N THR A 917 17.03 53.96 -22.27
CA THR A 917 15.85 54.37 -21.49
C THR A 917 15.37 55.76 -21.91
N LEU A 918 14.05 55.95 -22.03
CA LEU A 918 13.43 57.16 -22.58
C LEU A 918 12.58 57.87 -21.52
N GLY A 919 13.12 58.94 -20.94
CA GLY A 919 12.49 59.72 -19.86
C GLY A 919 11.44 60.74 -20.32
N PHE A 920 10.51 60.39 -21.23
CA PHE A 920 9.58 61.36 -21.83
C PHE A 920 8.50 61.92 -20.89
N GLY A 921 8.25 61.30 -19.73
CA GLY A 921 7.33 61.82 -18.70
C GLY A 921 5.84 61.87 -19.11
N SER A 922 5.42 61.06 -20.08
CA SER A 922 4.05 60.96 -20.57
C SER A 922 3.68 59.51 -20.86
N ASP A 923 2.57 59.03 -20.29
CA ASP A 923 2.11 57.63 -20.32
C ASP A 923 1.87 57.09 -21.76
N SER A 924 1.66 58.00 -22.72
CA SER A 924 1.47 57.70 -24.14
C SER A 924 2.77 57.47 -24.94
N CYS A 925 3.93 57.54 -24.31
CA CYS A 925 5.24 57.49 -24.98
C CYS A 925 6.03 56.22 -24.65
N PRO A 926 6.86 55.69 -25.57
CA PRO A 926 7.74 54.55 -25.29
C PRO A 926 8.71 54.84 -24.16
N THR A 927 8.90 53.86 -23.27
CA THR A 927 9.80 53.90 -22.12
C THR A 927 11.24 53.52 -22.48
N LEU A 928 11.43 52.92 -23.66
CA LEU A 928 12.70 52.35 -24.12
C LEU A 928 12.85 52.42 -25.65
N ALA A 929 14.09 52.64 -26.11
CA ALA A 929 14.53 52.27 -27.46
C ALA A 929 15.55 51.12 -27.41
N ILE A 930 15.47 50.23 -28.38
CA ILE A 930 16.38 49.10 -28.60
C ILE A 930 17.01 49.29 -29.97
N TYR A 931 18.33 49.14 -30.06
CA TYR A 931 19.11 49.22 -31.28
C TYR A 931 19.90 47.93 -31.45
N TYR A 932 19.83 47.32 -32.63
CA TYR A 932 20.58 46.11 -32.96
C TYR A 932 21.01 46.11 -34.43
N GLY A 933 22.14 45.48 -34.74
CA GLY A 933 22.62 45.39 -36.11
C GLY A 933 23.92 44.60 -36.27
N HIS A 934 24.44 44.64 -37.50
CA HIS A 934 25.73 44.06 -37.87
C HIS A 934 26.56 45.09 -38.63
N ALA A 935 27.86 45.15 -38.33
CA ALA A 935 28.83 45.99 -39.01
C ALA A 935 30.00 45.15 -39.50
N SER A 936 30.54 45.51 -40.67
CA SER A 936 31.76 44.91 -41.20
C SER A 936 32.67 45.98 -41.83
N ASN A 937 33.96 45.93 -41.50
CA ASN A 937 35.00 46.80 -42.07
C ASN A 937 34.73 48.32 -41.91
N ASN A 938 33.98 48.72 -40.88
CA ASN A 938 33.47 50.07 -40.63
C ASN A 938 32.37 50.55 -41.61
N GLU A 939 31.62 49.63 -42.23
CA GLU A 939 30.31 49.89 -42.84
C GLU A 939 29.20 49.14 -42.06
N ILE A 940 27.95 49.57 -42.18
CA ILE A 940 26.78 48.94 -41.52
C ILE A 940 26.06 48.06 -42.53
N ASP A 941 25.96 46.76 -42.25
CA ASP A 941 25.28 45.79 -43.12
C ASP A 941 23.77 45.75 -42.83
N ASP A 942 23.38 45.73 -41.56
CA ASP A 942 21.98 45.88 -41.14
C ASP A 942 21.86 46.66 -39.82
N PHE A 943 20.71 47.30 -39.64
CA PHE A 943 20.38 48.15 -38.49
C PHE A 943 18.86 48.22 -38.30
N SER A 944 18.40 47.75 -37.14
CA SER A 944 17.04 47.91 -36.64
C SER A 944 17.03 48.80 -35.40
N ALA A 945 16.04 49.69 -35.36
CA ALA A 945 15.68 50.47 -34.18
C ALA A 945 14.22 50.17 -33.82
N ILE A 946 13.95 49.92 -32.55
CA ILE A 946 12.65 49.47 -32.05
C ILE A 946 12.31 50.32 -30.82
N THR A 947 11.09 50.84 -30.73
CA THR A 947 10.61 51.59 -29.55
C THR A 947 9.60 50.76 -28.80
N CYS A 948 9.75 50.66 -27.48
CA CYS A 948 8.94 49.80 -26.62
C CYS A 948 8.33 50.55 -25.43
N THR A 949 7.09 50.21 -25.07
CA THR A 949 6.41 50.62 -23.84
C THR A 949 6.28 49.43 -22.91
N GLN A 950 6.70 49.59 -21.65
CA GLN A 950 6.67 48.55 -20.61
C GLN A 950 5.49 48.77 -19.64
N SER A 951 4.87 47.68 -19.18
CA SER A 951 3.76 47.71 -18.20
C SER A 951 3.63 46.36 -17.46
N LEU A 952 2.70 46.25 -16.51
CA LEU A 952 2.33 45.02 -15.82
C LEU A 952 0.96 44.48 -16.25
N GLN A 953 0.86 43.16 -16.32
CA GLN A 953 -0.38 42.42 -16.59
C GLN A 953 -0.67 41.40 -15.48
N ARG A 954 -1.96 41.28 -15.15
CA ARG A 954 -2.53 40.23 -14.31
C ARG A 954 -3.01 39.08 -15.22
N VAL A 955 -2.73 37.85 -14.82
CA VAL A 955 -3.14 36.62 -15.52
C VAL A 955 -3.65 35.58 -14.51
N GLN A 956 -4.44 34.60 -14.96
CA GLN A 956 -4.76 33.41 -14.17
C GLN A 956 -3.84 32.26 -14.57
N SER A 957 -3.30 31.54 -13.59
CA SER A 957 -2.38 30.42 -13.82
C SER A 957 -2.76 29.21 -12.96
N ASN A 958 -2.63 28.02 -13.56
CA ASN A 958 -2.76 26.75 -12.84
C ASN A 958 -1.38 26.37 -12.28
N LEU A 959 -1.18 26.63 -11.00
CA LEU A 959 0.07 26.43 -10.27
C LEU A 959 0.04 25.10 -9.51
N THR A 960 1.13 24.34 -9.53
CA THR A 960 1.27 23.12 -8.71
C THR A 960 2.48 23.25 -7.79
N LEU A 961 2.27 23.05 -6.49
CA LEU A 961 3.25 23.23 -5.42
C LEU A 961 3.47 21.92 -4.65
N ASN A 962 4.70 21.65 -4.20
CA ASN A 962 4.97 20.57 -3.24
C ASN A 962 4.70 21.01 -1.80
N LEU A 963 4.40 20.07 -0.91
CA LEU A 963 4.30 20.27 0.54
C LEU A 963 5.37 19.44 1.27
N PRO A 964 6.00 19.99 2.32
CA PRO A 964 5.59 21.19 3.06
C PRO A 964 6.08 22.54 2.49
N ASP A 965 7.07 22.55 1.59
CA ASP A 965 7.90 23.74 1.33
C ASP A 965 7.31 24.75 0.31
N PHE A 966 6.14 24.47 -0.26
CA PHE A 966 5.46 25.28 -1.30
C PHE A 966 6.32 25.56 -2.57
N SER A 967 7.31 24.71 -2.86
CA SER A 967 8.11 24.81 -4.09
C SER A 967 7.30 24.50 -5.34
N VAL A 968 7.49 25.26 -6.43
CA VAL A 968 6.83 25.00 -7.72
C VAL A 968 7.30 23.68 -8.33
N VAL A 969 6.37 22.87 -8.85
CA VAL A 969 6.67 21.58 -9.49
C VAL A 969 7.15 21.79 -10.93
N THR A 970 8.43 21.59 -11.18
CA THR A 970 9.08 21.76 -12.50
C THR A 970 8.53 20.84 -13.59
N ASP A 971 8.13 19.62 -13.22
CA ASP A 971 7.57 18.62 -14.16
C ASP A 971 6.18 19.02 -14.70
N THR A 972 5.50 19.95 -14.02
CA THR A 972 4.19 20.49 -14.39
C THR A 972 4.24 22.02 -14.29
N PRO A 973 4.94 22.70 -15.23
CA PRO A 973 5.18 24.13 -15.14
C PRO A 973 3.85 24.93 -15.15
N PRO A 974 3.78 26.11 -14.51
CA PRO A 974 2.51 26.84 -14.36
C PRO A 974 1.96 27.31 -15.71
N ILE A 975 0.75 26.89 -16.05
CA ILE A 975 0.13 27.21 -17.35
C ILE A 975 -0.80 28.42 -17.19
N VAL A 976 -0.55 29.47 -17.98
CA VAL A 976 -1.42 30.65 -18.07
C VAL A 976 -2.69 30.31 -18.86
N GLN A 977 -3.85 30.72 -18.35
CA GLN A 977 -5.14 30.54 -19.02
C GLN A 977 -5.26 31.57 -20.17
N PRO A 978 -5.52 31.15 -21.44
CA PRO A 978 -5.37 32.03 -22.62
C PRO A 978 -6.13 33.36 -22.54
N ASP A 979 -7.39 33.32 -22.12
CA ASP A 979 -8.30 34.49 -22.12
C ASP A 979 -8.26 35.29 -20.80
N SER A 980 -7.25 35.08 -19.94
CA SER A 980 -7.19 35.63 -18.58
C SER A 980 -6.39 36.94 -18.42
N VAL A 981 -5.88 37.49 -19.51
CA VAL A 981 -4.94 38.62 -19.49
C VAL A 981 -5.67 39.95 -19.26
N VAL A 982 -5.29 40.67 -18.20
CA VAL A 982 -5.81 42.01 -17.85
C VAL A 982 -4.62 42.96 -17.61
N HIS A 983 -4.70 44.20 -18.08
CA HIS A 983 -3.71 45.23 -17.72
C HIS A 983 -3.83 45.57 -16.22
N PHE A 984 -2.70 45.66 -15.52
CA PHE A 984 -2.67 45.86 -14.06
C PHE A 984 -2.15 47.25 -13.66
N SER A 985 -1.06 47.72 -14.28
CA SER A 985 -0.44 49.02 -13.97
C SER A 985 0.62 49.37 -15.01
N ASP A 986 0.82 50.65 -15.30
CA ASP A 986 1.92 51.16 -16.13
C ASP A 986 3.28 51.23 -15.40
N PHE A 987 3.42 50.59 -14.23
CA PHE A 987 4.70 50.47 -13.55
C PHE A 987 5.72 49.71 -14.40
N TYR A 988 6.90 50.31 -14.55
CA TYR A 988 8.07 49.69 -15.15
C TYR A 988 9.33 50.08 -14.36
N THR A 989 10.37 49.26 -14.49
CA THR A 989 11.74 49.65 -14.16
C THR A 989 12.67 49.21 -15.29
N THR A 990 13.85 49.83 -15.38
CA THR A 990 14.94 49.42 -16.27
C THR A 990 15.62 48.16 -15.73
N PHE A 991 16.46 47.52 -16.55
CA PHE A 991 17.40 46.52 -16.05
C PHE A 991 18.53 47.19 -15.21
N PRO A 992 19.18 46.45 -14.29
CA PRO A 992 20.48 46.82 -13.74
C PRO A 992 21.60 46.54 -14.77
N SER A 993 22.84 46.89 -14.43
CA SER A 993 24.03 46.38 -15.14
C SER A 993 24.18 44.87 -14.91
N TYR A 994 24.17 44.09 -15.99
CA TYR A 994 24.35 42.64 -15.99
C TYR A 994 25.78 42.30 -16.38
N GLN A 995 26.56 41.82 -15.40
CA GLN A 995 27.98 41.48 -15.55
C GLN A 995 28.34 40.30 -14.62
N ALA A 996 27.60 39.18 -14.73
CA ALA A 996 27.94 37.94 -14.01
C ALA A 996 28.86 37.02 -14.83
N ILE A 997 28.73 37.01 -16.16
CA ILE A 997 29.63 36.29 -17.07
C ILE A 997 30.69 37.24 -17.64
N ASN A 998 31.96 36.83 -17.60
CA ASN A 998 33.06 37.59 -18.19
C ASN A 998 33.32 37.13 -19.65
N ILE A 999 32.91 37.94 -20.63
CA ILE A 999 32.96 37.61 -22.07
C ILE A 999 34.20 38.26 -22.70
N THR A 1000 35.27 37.48 -22.90
CA THR A 1000 36.60 38.01 -23.28
C THR A 1000 37.04 37.74 -24.74
N ASN A 1001 36.21 37.09 -25.57
CA ASN A 1001 36.64 36.51 -26.86
C ASN A 1001 35.68 36.78 -28.04
N THR A 1002 34.94 37.89 -28.02
CA THR A 1002 33.97 38.27 -29.07
C THR A 1002 34.48 39.45 -29.91
N ASN A 1003 34.09 39.51 -31.18
CA ASN A 1003 34.21 40.72 -32.01
C ASN A 1003 33.01 41.66 -31.84
N ASP A 1004 31.95 41.21 -31.15
CA ASP A 1004 30.66 41.87 -31.03
C ASP A 1004 30.68 42.91 -29.90
N GLU A 1005 30.10 44.09 -30.15
CA GLU A 1005 29.98 45.19 -29.17
C GLU A 1005 28.55 45.24 -28.63
N LEU A 1006 28.27 44.40 -27.63
CA LEU A 1006 26.97 44.28 -26.99
C LEU A 1006 26.96 44.97 -25.62
N ASP A 1007 25.87 45.67 -25.28
CA ASP A 1007 25.63 46.12 -23.90
C ASP A 1007 25.28 44.95 -22.97
N ASP A 1008 25.34 45.19 -21.66
CA ASP A 1008 25.00 44.24 -20.59
C ASP A 1008 23.69 43.45 -20.84
N ILE A 1009 22.67 44.10 -21.42
CA ILE A 1009 21.35 43.50 -21.65
C ILE A 1009 21.36 42.61 -22.89
N PHE A 1010 22.07 42.99 -23.95
CA PHE A 1010 22.31 42.13 -25.11
C PHE A 1010 23.26 40.97 -24.80
N ASN A 1011 24.22 41.14 -23.88
CA ASN A 1011 25.03 40.03 -23.37
C ASN A 1011 24.16 38.99 -22.65
N ALA A 1012 23.27 39.42 -21.74
CA ALA A 1012 22.30 38.54 -21.11
C ALA A 1012 21.32 37.89 -22.13
N LEU A 1013 20.94 38.59 -23.20
CA LEU A 1013 20.07 38.08 -24.26
C LEU A 1013 20.71 37.02 -25.18
N VAL A 1014 22.04 37.03 -25.31
CA VAL A 1014 22.80 36.12 -26.18
C VAL A 1014 23.45 34.97 -25.41
N TYR A 1015 23.99 35.25 -24.21
CA TYR A 1015 24.79 34.31 -23.42
C TYR A 1015 24.10 33.84 -22.13
N GLY A 1016 22.92 34.36 -21.81
CA GLY A 1016 22.09 33.89 -20.71
C GLY A 1016 21.45 32.51 -20.97
N ARG A 1017 20.74 32.03 -19.95
CA ARG A 1017 20.01 30.75 -19.87
C ARG A 1017 19.22 30.39 -21.13
N ASP A 1018 18.41 31.33 -21.59
CA ASP A 1018 17.51 31.20 -22.74
C ASP A 1018 18.05 32.01 -23.94
N GLY A 1019 19.38 32.09 -24.05
CA GLY A 1019 20.10 32.95 -24.97
C GLY A 1019 19.90 32.62 -26.46
N VAL A 1020 19.80 33.67 -27.27
CA VAL A 1020 19.48 33.59 -28.71
C VAL A 1020 20.70 33.98 -29.56
N PRO A 1021 21.06 33.22 -30.61
CA PRO A 1021 22.20 33.54 -31.46
C PRO A 1021 22.13 34.94 -32.09
N THR A 1022 23.25 35.66 -32.11
CA THR A 1022 23.36 37.03 -32.64
C THR A 1022 22.87 37.18 -34.09
N SER A 1023 23.01 36.14 -34.91
CA SER A 1023 22.49 36.10 -36.28
C SER A 1023 20.96 36.01 -36.37
N GLU A 1024 20.29 35.44 -35.37
CA GLU A 1024 18.82 35.31 -35.34
C GLU A 1024 18.13 36.57 -34.81
N LEU A 1025 18.81 37.31 -33.93
CA LEU A 1025 18.39 38.62 -33.42
C LEU A 1025 18.32 39.72 -34.51
N LEU A 1026 18.85 39.49 -35.72
CA LEU A 1026 18.62 40.36 -36.88
C LEU A 1026 17.16 40.36 -37.37
N ASN A 1027 16.34 39.38 -36.97
CA ASN A 1027 14.91 39.37 -37.25
C ASN A 1027 14.16 40.12 -36.16
N ASP A 1028 13.59 41.30 -36.48
CA ASP A 1028 12.80 42.15 -35.57
C ASP A 1028 11.80 41.36 -34.70
N THR A 1029 11.11 40.37 -35.28
CA THR A 1029 10.11 39.56 -34.56
C THR A 1029 10.73 38.62 -33.52
N THR A 1030 11.96 38.14 -33.78
CA THR A 1030 12.75 37.32 -32.85
C THR A 1030 13.38 38.21 -31.78
N LEU A 1031 13.91 39.37 -32.15
CA LEU A 1031 14.44 40.37 -31.22
C LEU A 1031 13.37 40.85 -30.21
N ILE A 1032 12.17 41.23 -30.69
CA ILE A 1032 11.07 41.68 -29.81
C ILE A 1032 10.61 40.57 -28.86
N SER A 1033 10.44 39.33 -29.35
CA SER A 1033 9.96 38.22 -28.53
C SER A 1033 11.00 37.79 -27.48
N SER A 1034 12.27 37.74 -27.85
CA SER A 1034 13.38 37.41 -26.94
C SER A 1034 13.58 38.49 -25.88
N TYR A 1035 13.56 39.77 -26.29
CA TYR A 1035 13.63 40.90 -25.34
C TYR A 1035 12.45 40.90 -24.36
N GLN A 1036 11.22 40.66 -24.86
CA GLN A 1036 10.03 40.58 -24.02
C GLN A 1036 10.14 39.44 -22.99
N HIS A 1037 10.69 38.29 -23.37
CA HIS A 1037 10.90 37.15 -22.49
C HIS A 1037 11.92 37.47 -21.38
N LEU A 1038 13.10 37.98 -21.75
CA LEU A 1038 14.14 38.46 -20.83
C LEU A 1038 13.59 39.50 -19.85
N TYR A 1039 12.82 40.48 -20.33
CA TYR A 1039 12.22 41.51 -19.48
C TYR A 1039 11.16 40.94 -18.52
N ARG A 1040 10.40 39.92 -18.94
CA ARG A 1040 9.43 39.24 -18.07
C ARG A 1040 10.10 38.41 -16.98
N GLN A 1041 11.12 37.62 -17.30
CA GLN A 1041 11.89 36.86 -16.32
C GLN A 1041 12.51 37.79 -15.26
N TYR A 1042 13.10 38.91 -15.70
CA TYR A 1042 13.60 39.98 -14.81
C TYR A 1042 12.49 40.54 -13.90
N MET A 1043 11.41 41.03 -14.50
CA MET A 1043 10.33 41.67 -13.76
C MET A 1043 9.60 40.73 -12.80
N ALA A 1044 9.48 39.43 -13.11
CA ALA A 1044 8.86 38.45 -12.20
C ALA A 1044 9.54 38.45 -10.82
N GLN A 1045 10.87 38.62 -10.79
CA GLN A 1045 11.65 38.72 -9.56
C GLN A 1045 11.48 40.09 -8.88
N VAL A 1046 11.54 41.19 -9.64
CA VAL A 1046 11.31 42.55 -9.11
C VAL A 1046 9.94 42.67 -8.45
N ILE A 1047 8.90 42.12 -9.09
CA ILE A 1047 7.52 42.06 -8.58
C ILE A 1047 7.47 41.25 -7.26
N SER A 1048 8.19 40.14 -7.17
CA SER A 1048 8.23 39.28 -5.98
C SER A 1048 8.96 39.93 -4.80
N ILE A 1049 10.02 40.70 -5.07
CA ILE A 1049 10.90 41.29 -4.05
C ILE A 1049 10.38 42.64 -3.56
N TYR A 1050 10.08 43.58 -4.46
CA TYR A 1050 9.81 44.99 -4.12
C TYR A 1050 8.33 45.39 -4.13
N LEU A 1051 7.50 44.71 -4.92
CA LEU A 1051 6.09 45.09 -5.08
C LEU A 1051 5.14 44.28 -4.18
N ARG A 1052 5.61 43.23 -3.50
CA ARG A 1052 4.77 42.38 -2.64
C ARG A 1052 4.39 43.13 -1.35
N ALA A 1053 3.08 43.23 -1.09
CA ALA A 1053 2.53 43.99 0.03
C ALA A 1053 1.33 43.28 0.69
N ASP A 1054 1.26 43.36 2.02
CA ASP A 1054 0.15 42.81 2.79
C ASP A 1054 -1.19 43.48 2.44
N PHE A 1055 -2.28 42.71 2.41
CA PHE A 1055 -3.62 43.23 2.07
C PHE A 1055 -4.06 44.43 2.93
N ASN A 1056 -3.57 44.54 4.17
CA ASN A 1056 -3.84 45.65 5.08
C ASN A 1056 -3.23 47.00 4.64
N THR A 1057 -2.34 47.01 3.64
CA THR A 1057 -1.61 48.19 3.16
C THR A 1057 -2.04 48.67 1.78
N LEU A 1058 -2.94 47.92 1.12
CA LEU A 1058 -3.50 48.27 -0.18
C LEU A 1058 -4.58 49.34 -0.05
N SER A 1059 -4.74 50.19 -1.05
CA SER A 1059 -5.81 51.21 -1.07
C SER A 1059 -7.17 50.60 -1.45
N ASP A 1060 -8.27 51.26 -1.06
CA ASP A 1060 -9.64 50.82 -1.39
C ASP A 1060 -9.92 50.73 -2.92
N ASN A 1061 -9.08 51.34 -3.76
CA ASN A 1061 -9.16 51.23 -5.23
C ASN A 1061 -8.49 49.96 -5.77
N ALA A 1062 -7.70 49.23 -4.97
CA ALA A 1062 -7.01 48.00 -5.39
C ALA A 1062 -7.94 46.77 -5.53
N THR A 1063 -9.24 46.99 -5.75
CA THR A 1063 -10.32 45.99 -5.70
C THR A 1063 -10.23 44.83 -6.70
N GLU A 1064 -9.27 44.84 -7.64
CA GLU A 1064 -8.88 43.63 -8.41
C GLU A 1064 -8.03 42.64 -7.58
N THR A 1065 -8.43 42.41 -6.33
CA THR A 1065 -7.75 41.52 -5.38
C THR A 1065 -7.99 40.04 -5.67
N VAL A 1066 -7.16 39.19 -5.04
CA VAL A 1066 -7.37 37.74 -4.97
C VAL A 1066 -8.66 37.44 -4.19
N THR A 1067 -9.64 36.81 -4.84
CA THR A 1067 -10.88 36.37 -4.18
C THR A 1067 -10.62 35.13 -3.32
N ASN A 1068 -10.21 35.34 -2.07
CA ASN A 1068 -10.01 34.28 -1.08
C ASN A 1068 -11.35 33.67 -0.61
N PRO A 1069 -11.42 32.35 -0.34
CA PRO A 1069 -10.38 31.35 -0.58
C PRO A 1069 -10.32 30.92 -2.05
N LEU A 1070 -9.11 30.68 -2.54
CA LEU A 1070 -8.85 30.06 -3.84
C LEU A 1070 -9.25 28.58 -3.83
N GLU A 1071 -9.77 28.10 -4.97
CA GLU A 1071 -10.04 26.69 -5.19
C GLU A 1071 -8.72 25.94 -5.45
N ALA A 1072 -8.38 25.02 -4.54
CA ALA A 1072 -7.18 24.20 -4.62
C ALA A 1072 -7.50 22.72 -4.41
N THR A 1073 -6.63 21.85 -4.93
CA THR A 1073 -6.78 20.39 -4.96
C THR A 1073 -5.51 19.76 -4.40
N TYR A 1074 -5.60 19.22 -3.18
CA TYR A 1074 -4.49 18.55 -2.49
C TYR A 1074 -4.39 17.08 -2.88
N ILE A 1075 -3.32 16.72 -3.59
CA ILE A 1075 -2.96 15.38 -4.02
C ILE A 1075 -2.10 14.74 -2.92
N ASN A 1076 -2.74 14.00 -2.02
CA ASN A 1076 -2.04 13.26 -0.97
C ASN A 1076 -1.58 11.87 -1.49
N PRO A 1077 -0.27 11.59 -1.58
CA PRO A 1077 0.25 10.29 -2.04
C PRO A 1077 -0.08 9.12 -1.10
N ARG A 1078 -0.36 9.42 0.18
CA ARG A 1078 -0.75 8.46 1.23
C ARG A 1078 -2.27 8.28 1.33
N HIS A 1079 -3.09 8.95 0.52
CA HIS A 1079 -4.54 8.77 0.54
C HIS A 1079 -4.97 7.47 -0.16
N PHE A 1080 -5.16 6.43 0.64
CA PHE A 1080 -5.71 5.15 0.19
C PHE A 1080 -7.23 5.18 0.11
N ARG A 1081 -7.79 4.71 -1.00
CA ARG A 1081 -9.22 4.41 -1.14
C ARG A 1081 -9.47 2.91 -1.23
N LEU A 1082 -10.64 2.50 -0.74
CA LEU A 1082 -11.10 1.12 -0.80
C LEU A 1082 -11.62 0.83 -2.20
N ILE A 1083 -10.97 -0.10 -2.92
CA ILE A 1083 -11.37 -0.54 -4.26
C ILE A 1083 -11.89 -1.97 -4.17
N GLN A 1084 -12.99 -2.23 -4.89
CA GLN A 1084 -13.50 -3.59 -5.09
C GLN A 1084 -12.75 -4.27 -6.25
N SER A 1085 -12.21 -5.47 -6.03
CA SER A 1085 -11.53 -6.22 -7.09
C SER A 1085 -12.54 -6.79 -8.08
N SER A 1086 -12.39 -6.41 -9.35
CA SER A 1086 -13.16 -6.96 -10.47
C SER A 1086 -12.98 -8.47 -10.60
N LEU A 1087 -11.73 -8.96 -10.48
CA LEU A 1087 -11.41 -10.40 -10.54
C LEU A 1087 -12.15 -11.18 -9.44
N SER A 1088 -12.01 -10.73 -8.19
CA SER A 1088 -12.67 -11.36 -7.03
C SER A 1088 -14.19 -11.27 -7.14
N THR A 1089 -14.73 -10.18 -7.67
CA THR A 1089 -16.18 -9.99 -7.88
C THR A 1089 -16.72 -10.98 -8.90
N HIS A 1090 -16.12 -11.06 -10.10
CA HIS A 1090 -16.60 -11.98 -11.14
C HIS A 1090 -16.45 -13.46 -10.74
N LEU A 1091 -15.37 -13.82 -10.03
CA LEU A 1091 -15.22 -15.16 -9.46
C LEU A 1091 -16.34 -15.47 -8.45
N LEU A 1092 -16.65 -14.53 -7.56
CA LEU A 1092 -17.67 -14.67 -6.54
C LEU A 1092 -19.08 -14.75 -7.15
N VAL A 1093 -19.39 -13.91 -8.14
CA VAL A 1093 -20.64 -13.96 -8.92
C VAL A 1093 -20.77 -15.28 -9.69
N GLY A 1094 -19.68 -15.81 -10.25
CA GLY A 1094 -19.65 -17.13 -10.89
C GLY A 1094 -19.98 -18.27 -9.92
N VAL A 1095 -19.39 -18.29 -8.72
CA VAL A 1095 -19.69 -19.28 -7.68
C VAL A 1095 -21.14 -19.12 -7.17
N LEU A 1096 -21.62 -17.89 -6.96
CA LEU A 1096 -23.01 -17.62 -6.57
C LEU A 1096 -24.01 -18.06 -7.65
N GLY A 1097 -23.70 -17.87 -8.93
CA GLY A 1097 -24.51 -18.35 -10.05
C GLY A 1097 -24.61 -19.88 -10.09
N ALA A 1098 -23.49 -20.58 -9.89
CA ALA A 1098 -23.47 -22.04 -9.79
C ALA A 1098 -24.28 -22.56 -8.57
N LEU A 1099 -24.16 -21.89 -7.41
CA LEU A 1099 -24.93 -22.18 -6.21
C LEU A 1099 -26.44 -21.90 -6.39
N LEU A 1100 -26.80 -20.83 -7.10
CA LEU A 1100 -28.18 -20.49 -7.46
C LEU A 1100 -28.79 -21.56 -8.37
N ILE A 1101 -28.05 -22.05 -9.36
CA ILE A 1101 -28.46 -23.20 -10.21
C ILE A 1101 -28.67 -24.45 -9.35
N CYS A 1102 -27.80 -24.72 -8.37
CA CYS A 1102 -27.99 -25.83 -7.42
C CYS A 1102 -29.26 -25.66 -6.57
N ALA A 1103 -29.50 -24.48 -5.99
CA ALA A 1103 -30.70 -24.20 -5.20
C ALA A 1103 -32.00 -24.33 -6.02
N LEU A 1104 -32.01 -23.84 -7.27
CA LEU A 1104 -33.12 -24.00 -8.20
C LEU A 1104 -33.36 -25.48 -8.57
N THR A 1105 -32.29 -26.23 -8.82
CA THR A 1105 -32.36 -27.68 -9.11
C THR A 1105 -32.99 -28.43 -7.94
N ILE A 1106 -32.58 -28.13 -6.70
CA ILE A 1106 -33.17 -28.71 -5.48
C ILE A 1106 -34.64 -28.30 -5.38
N PHE A 1107 -34.97 -27.01 -5.49
CA PHE A 1107 -36.34 -26.48 -5.39
C PHE A 1107 -37.32 -27.15 -6.37
N VAL A 1108 -36.86 -27.50 -7.57
CA VAL A 1108 -37.67 -28.21 -8.58
C VAL A 1108 -37.75 -29.71 -8.29
N THR A 1109 -36.63 -30.36 -7.98
CA THR A 1109 -36.53 -31.83 -7.92
C THR A 1109 -36.91 -32.45 -6.56
N ILE A 1110 -36.96 -31.66 -5.49
CA ILE A 1110 -37.25 -32.14 -4.14
C ILE A 1110 -38.77 -32.23 -3.86
N ASP A 1111 -39.24 -33.44 -3.54
CA ASP A 1111 -40.58 -33.68 -3.02
C ASP A 1111 -40.51 -34.46 -1.70
N MET A 1112 -40.36 -33.72 -0.61
CA MET A 1112 -40.34 -34.24 0.76
C MET A 1112 -41.73 -34.21 1.41
N ARG A 1113 -42.80 -34.31 0.62
CA ARG A 1113 -44.17 -34.45 1.15
C ARG A 1113 -44.37 -35.90 1.60
N GLN A 1114 -44.79 -36.08 2.86
CA GLN A 1114 -45.22 -37.37 3.42
C GLN A 1114 -44.16 -38.50 3.45
N VAL A 1115 -42.87 -38.18 3.35
CA VAL A 1115 -41.81 -39.21 3.28
C VAL A 1115 -41.60 -39.89 4.64
N LEU A 1116 -41.51 -39.14 5.75
CA LEU A 1116 -41.20 -39.66 7.09
C LEU A 1116 -42.15 -39.14 8.17
N PRO A 1117 -42.59 -39.97 9.15
CA PRO A 1117 -43.41 -39.52 10.27
C PRO A 1117 -42.60 -38.94 11.45
N LYS A 1118 -41.28 -39.17 11.52
CA LYS A 1118 -40.41 -38.67 12.60
C LYS A 1118 -38.96 -38.48 12.16
N PRO A 1119 -38.16 -37.63 12.85
CA PRO A 1119 -36.71 -37.51 12.62
C PRO A 1119 -35.99 -38.84 12.85
N MET A 1120 -34.96 -39.12 12.03
CA MET A 1120 -34.22 -40.40 12.06
C MET A 1120 -32.90 -40.34 12.83
N GLY A 1121 -32.55 -39.21 13.45
CA GLY A 1121 -31.30 -39.03 14.21
C GLY A 1121 -31.19 -39.85 15.51
N SER A 1122 -32.20 -40.67 15.84
CA SER A 1122 -32.21 -41.56 17.02
C SER A 1122 -32.29 -43.04 16.65
N ILE A 1123 -31.78 -43.90 17.52
CA ILE A 1123 -31.78 -45.36 17.33
C ILE A 1123 -33.23 -45.88 17.32
N ALA A 1124 -34.06 -45.39 18.25
CA ALA A 1124 -35.47 -45.78 18.35
C ALA A 1124 -36.27 -45.41 17.09
N SER A 1125 -36.02 -44.26 16.47
CA SER A 1125 -36.69 -43.86 15.23
C SER A 1125 -36.42 -44.84 14.09
N VAL A 1126 -35.16 -45.20 13.86
CA VAL A 1126 -34.80 -46.16 12.79
C VAL A 1126 -35.26 -47.57 13.13
N ALA A 1127 -35.09 -48.01 14.38
CA ALA A 1127 -35.54 -49.32 14.84
C ALA A 1127 -37.07 -49.49 14.75
N SER A 1128 -37.87 -48.46 15.03
CA SER A 1128 -39.33 -48.51 14.91
C SER A 1128 -39.86 -48.66 13.47
N LEU A 1129 -39.05 -48.33 12.46
CA LEU A 1129 -39.37 -48.64 11.05
C LEU A 1129 -38.90 -50.04 10.62
N LEU A 1130 -38.04 -50.69 11.40
CA LEU A 1130 -37.51 -52.03 11.10
C LEU A 1130 -38.18 -53.13 11.92
N ALA A 1131 -38.73 -52.79 13.08
CA ALA A 1131 -39.49 -53.71 13.93
C ALA A 1131 -40.69 -54.33 13.17
N GLY A 1132 -40.97 -55.60 13.45
CA GLY A 1132 -42.03 -56.35 12.78
C GLY A 1132 -41.86 -56.56 11.27
N SER A 1133 -40.70 -56.24 10.67
CA SER A 1133 -40.40 -56.48 9.24
C SER A 1133 -39.81 -57.87 8.99
N ARG A 1134 -39.91 -58.36 7.75
CA ARG A 1134 -39.24 -59.60 7.32
C ARG A 1134 -37.71 -59.50 7.42
N ILE A 1135 -37.15 -58.29 7.43
CA ILE A 1135 -35.71 -58.01 7.50
C ILE A 1135 -35.13 -58.48 8.84
N VAL A 1136 -35.83 -58.24 9.95
CA VAL A 1136 -35.32 -58.50 11.32
C VAL A 1136 -35.92 -59.75 11.99
N ASP A 1137 -36.92 -60.39 11.38
CA ASP A 1137 -37.47 -61.65 11.88
C ASP A 1137 -36.43 -62.77 11.83
N LYS A 1138 -36.19 -63.41 12.97
CA LYS A 1138 -35.29 -64.58 13.09
C LYS A 1138 -35.71 -65.76 12.20
N ARG A 1139 -36.97 -65.83 11.75
CA ARG A 1139 -37.49 -66.89 10.86
C ARG A 1139 -37.19 -66.66 9.37
N SER A 1140 -36.90 -65.42 8.94
CA SER A 1140 -36.69 -65.11 7.52
C SER A 1140 -35.31 -65.52 7.00
N GLY A 1141 -34.32 -65.63 7.91
CA GLY A 1141 -32.93 -65.91 7.56
C GLY A 1141 -32.16 -64.74 6.93
N LEU A 1142 -32.80 -63.58 6.68
CA LEU A 1142 -32.21 -62.47 5.93
C LEU A 1142 -31.04 -61.76 6.63
N ILE A 1143 -30.79 -62.02 7.92
CA ILE A 1143 -29.65 -61.49 8.67
C ILE A 1143 -28.92 -62.65 9.39
N PRO A 1144 -27.78 -63.13 8.87
CA PRO A 1144 -27.04 -64.25 9.46
C PRO A 1144 -26.36 -63.87 10.79
N LYS A 1145 -26.06 -64.88 11.63
CA LYS A 1145 -25.44 -64.69 12.95
C LYS A 1145 -24.03 -64.11 12.82
N GLY A 1146 -23.72 -63.09 13.62
CA GLY A 1146 -22.46 -62.35 13.55
C GLY A 1146 -22.39 -61.25 12.48
N ALA A 1147 -23.42 -61.07 11.64
CA ALA A 1147 -23.45 -60.02 10.62
C ALA A 1147 -23.52 -58.60 11.19
N GLU A 1148 -23.88 -58.48 12.47
CA GLU A 1148 -23.71 -57.29 13.30
C GLU A 1148 -22.24 -56.81 13.45
N TYR A 1149 -21.25 -57.64 13.10
CA TYR A 1149 -19.82 -57.24 13.02
C TYR A 1149 -19.31 -57.02 11.58
N TRP A 1150 -20.07 -57.39 10.54
CA TRP A 1150 -19.63 -57.29 9.14
C TRP A 1150 -19.60 -55.82 8.67
N SER A 1151 -18.54 -55.41 7.97
CA SER A 1151 -18.50 -54.15 7.22
C SER A 1151 -19.47 -54.15 6.04
N ASP A 1152 -19.83 -52.98 5.50
CA ASP A 1152 -20.74 -52.90 4.34
C ASP A 1152 -20.14 -53.57 3.08
N GLU A 1153 -18.80 -53.58 2.94
CA GLU A 1153 -18.12 -54.36 1.90
C GLU A 1153 -18.30 -55.88 2.09
N GLU A 1154 -18.29 -56.38 3.32
CA GLU A 1154 -18.52 -57.80 3.61
C GLU A 1154 -20.00 -58.17 3.40
N TRP A 1155 -20.93 -57.27 3.74
CA TRP A 1155 -22.34 -57.41 3.36
C TRP A 1155 -22.53 -57.51 1.85
N GLU A 1156 -21.90 -56.64 1.05
CA GLU A 1156 -21.97 -56.70 -0.42
C GLU A 1156 -21.35 -58.01 -0.97
N LYS A 1157 -20.15 -58.38 -0.48
CA LYS A 1157 -19.44 -59.62 -0.87
C LYS A 1157 -20.16 -60.91 -0.45
N SER A 1158 -20.97 -60.86 0.61
CA SER A 1158 -21.73 -62.02 1.12
C SER A 1158 -22.90 -62.42 0.21
N GLY A 1159 -23.39 -61.51 -0.64
CA GLY A 1159 -24.51 -61.74 -1.55
C GLY A 1159 -25.90 -61.90 -0.91
N VAL A 1160 -26.01 -61.86 0.43
CA VAL A 1160 -27.22 -62.23 1.20
C VAL A 1160 -28.50 -61.49 0.78
N TRP A 1161 -28.38 -60.26 0.26
CA TRP A 1161 -29.50 -59.44 -0.21
C TRP A 1161 -29.57 -59.24 -1.73
N GLN A 1162 -28.79 -59.96 -2.54
CA GLN A 1162 -28.81 -59.81 -4.01
C GLN A 1162 -30.14 -60.26 -4.66
N GLY A 1163 -30.91 -61.11 -3.96
CA GLY A 1163 -32.25 -61.56 -4.38
C GLY A 1163 -33.41 -60.81 -3.74
N GLU A 1164 -33.17 -59.70 -3.03
CA GLU A 1164 -34.18 -59.01 -2.21
C GLU A 1164 -34.22 -57.49 -2.52
N MET A 1165 -35.44 -56.94 -2.57
CA MET A 1165 -35.73 -55.54 -2.86
C MET A 1165 -36.43 -54.87 -1.67
N PHE A 1166 -36.04 -53.63 -1.36
CA PHE A 1166 -36.45 -52.92 -0.14
C PHE A 1166 -37.36 -51.72 -0.47
N ARG A 1167 -38.42 -51.49 0.32
CA ARG A 1167 -39.39 -50.39 0.15
C ARG A 1167 -40.08 -50.04 1.48
N MET A 1168 -40.60 -48.82 1.60
CA MET A 1168 -41.51 -48.39 2.70
C MET A 1168 -42.96 -48.82 2.43
N GLY A 1169 -43.54 -49.58 3.36
CA GLY A 1169 -44.84 -50.26 3.21
C GLY A 1169 -46.10 -49.41 3.44
N TRP A 1170 -46.08 -48.13 3.06
CA TRP A 1170 -47.23 -47.21 3.21
C TRP A 1170 -47.40 -46.22 2.03
N TRP A 1171 -46.74 -46.51 0.90
CA TRP A 1171 -46.61 -45.62 -0.25
C TRP A 1171 -47.22 -46.25 -1.51
N ASP A 1172 -48.55 -46.39 -1.53
CA ASP A 1172 -49.29 -47.06 -2.61
C ASP A 1172 -49.57 -46.11 -3.79
N LYS A 1173 -48.49 -45.59 -4.39
CA LYS A 1173 -48.53 -44.79 -5.61
C LYS A 1173 -48.56 -45.64 -6.90
N PHE A 1174 -48.57 -46.96 -6.73
CA PHE A 1174 -48.70 -48.01 -7.75
C PHE A 1174 -49.53 -49.14 -7.10
N GLU A 1175 -50.57 -49.62 -7.79
CA GLU A 1175 -51.70 -50.36 -7.21
C GLU A 1175 -51.42 -51.87 -6.97
N GLU A 1176 -50.39 -52.19 -6.17
CA GLU A 1176 -50.12 -53.56 -5.70
C GLU A 1176 -50.24 -53.65 -4.17
N PRO A 1177 -51.22 -54.39 -3.61
CA PRO A 1177 -51.38 -54.51 -2.17
C PRO A 1177 -50.20 -55.22 -1.47
N ILE A 1178 -50.12 -55.02 -0.16
CA ILE A 1178 -49.10 -55.65 0.69
C ILE A 1178 -49.72 -56.86 1.39
N GLU A 1179 -49.73 -58.00 0.71
CA GLU A 1179 -50.12 -59.27 1.34
C GLU A 1179 -49.33 -59.51 2.63
N SER A 1180 -50.06 -59.76 3.72
CA SER A 1180 -49.48 -59.93 5.04
C SER A 1180 -48.79 -61.31 5.18
N TYR A 1181 -47.48 -61.28 5.47
CA TYR A 1181 -46.68 -62.50 5.70
C TYR A 1181 -47.09 -63.19 7.01
N GLY A 1182 -48.11 -64.04 6.90
CA GLY A 1182 -48.72 -64.81 7.99
C GLY A 1182 -49.91 -65.66 7.52
N SER A 1183 -50.60 -65.23 6.47
CA SER A 1183 -51.86 -65.84 5.99
C SER A 1183 -51.67 -66.98 4.97
N ARG A 1184 -51.04 -68.09 5.38
CA ARG A 1184 -51.11 -69.36 4.62
C ARG A 1184 -51.32 -70.58 5.53
N ARG A 1185 -52.58 -71.00 5.66
CA ARG A 1185 -52.92 -72.40 5.90
C ARG A 1185 -53.07 -73.11 4.54
N VAL A 1186 -52.88 -74.43 4.54
CA VAL A 1186 -52.99 -75.28 3.35
C VAL A 1186 -54.38 -75.90 3.29
N GLU A 1187 -55.03 -75.84 2.13
CA GLU A 1187 -56.13 -76.74 1.75
C GLU A 1187 -56.27 -76.78 0.22
N GLU A 1188 -56.96 -77.80 -0.30
CA GLU A 1188 -56.89 -78.26 -1.71
C GLU A 1188 -58.01 -77.72 -2.63
N PRO A 1189 -57.88 -77.86 -3.98
CA PRO A 1189 -58.66 -77.06 -4.92
C PRO A 1189 -60.01 -77.67 -5.34
N ALA A 1190 -60.93 -76.81 -5.78
CA ALA A 1190 -62.15 -77.21 -6.49
C ALA A 1190 -62.50 -76.28 -7.68
N GLU A 1191 -63.00 -76.93 -8.73
CA GLU A 1191 -63.62 -76.43 -9.95
C GLU A 1191 -64.93 -75.62 -9.71
N SER A 1192 -65.52 -74.84 -10.63
CA SER A 1192 -65.14 -74.28 -11.96
C SER A 1192 -66.29 -73.37 -12.51
N ILE A 1193 -66.25 -73.06 -13.84
CA ILE A 1193 -67.42 -72.74 -14.71
C ILE A 1193 -68.01 -71.30 -14.71
N ARG A 1194 -67.79 -70.58 -15.84
CA ARG A 1194 -68.74 -69.79 -16.71
C ARG A 1194 -69.64 -68.68 -16.09
N SER A 1195 -70.10 -67.64 -16.81
CA SER A 1195 -69.86 -67.13 -18.18
C SER A 1195 -70.59 -65.77 -18.38
N GLY A 1196 -70.01 -64.84 -19.16
CA GLY A 1196 -70.77 -64.16 -20.22
C GLY A 1196 -71.11 -62.65 -20.11
N ARG A 1197 -70.36 -61.85 -20.89
CA ARG A 1197 -70.87 -61.01 -22.00
C ARG A 1197 -72.00 -59.99 -21.71
N GLY A 1198 -71.67 -58.70 -21.61
CA GLY A 1198 -72.63 -57.59 -21.64
C GLY A 1198 -71.98 -56.21 -21.89
N THR A 1199 -72.47 -55.46 -22.87
CA THR A 1199 -71.93 -54.17 -23.35
C THR A 1199 -72.57 -52.94 -22.69
N GLY A 1200 -71.78 -51.87 -22.47
CA GLY A 1200 -72.17 -50.52 -22.93
C GLY A 1200 -72.62 -49.45 -21.90
N GLN A 1201 -71.73 -48.45 -21.73
CA GLN A 1201 -71.97 -47.01 -21.42
C GLN A 1201 -72.62 -46.50 -20.11
N ASP A 1202 -71.84 -45.60 -19.48
CA ASP A 1202 -72.18 -44.27 -18.94
C ASP A 1202 -72.98 -44.04 -17.64
N VAL A 1203 -72.20 -43.62 -16.62
CA VAL A 1203 -72.45 -42.51 -15.67
C VAL A 1203 -73.68 -42.55 -14.76
N SER A 1204 -73.48 -42.99 -13.50
CA SER A 1204 -73.75 -42.16 -12.29
C SER A 1204 -73.31 -42.83 -10.97
N ASN A 1205 -73.21 -42.01 -9.91
CA ASN A 1205 -72.88 -42.34 -8.51
C ASN A 1205 -74.06 -43.02 -7.76
N PRO A 1206 -73.91 -43.51 -6.51
CA PRO A 1206 -72.71 -43.94 -5.75
C PRO A 1206 -72.92 -45.29 -4.98
N ARG A 1207 -71.91 -45.73 -4.18
CA ARG A 1207 -71.98 -46.80 -3.13
C ARG A 1207 -72.19 -48.24 -3.68
N ASP A 1208 -71.70 -49.34 -3.10
CA ASP A 1208 -70.98 -49.65 -1.84
C ASP A 1208 -70.02 -50.85 -2.06
N GLY A 1209 -69.13 -51.15 -1.09
CA GLY A 1209 -68.80 -52.55 -0.75
C GLY A 1209 -67.65 -53.28 -1.47
N VAL A 1210 -66.40 -52.99 -1.11
CA VAL A 1210 -65.32 -53.99 -1.07
C VAL A 1210 -64.61 -53.92 0.28
N ASN A 1211 -64.61 -55.03 1.03
CA ASN A 1211 -63.90 -55.13 2.31
C ASN A 1211 -62.42 -55.43 2.07
N ALA A 1212 -61.55 -54.41 2.22
CA ALA A 1212 -60.10 -54.57 2.26
C ALA A 1212 -59.59 -54.24 3.67
N SER A 1213 -59.58 -55.22 4.57
CA SER A 1213 -59.16 -55.06 5.96
C SER A 1213 -57.68 -55.45 6.17
N ASP A 1214 -56.78 -54.85 5.40
CA ASP A 1214 -55.34 -54.92 5.66
C ASP A 1214 -54.87 -53.61 6.31
N THR A 1215 -54.21 -53.73 7.46
CA THR A 1215 -53.75 -52.57 8.24
C THR A 1215 -52.42 -52.06 7.70
N ALA A 1216 -52.41 -50.84 7.16
CA ALA A 1216 -51.17 -50.19 6.72
C ALA A 1216 -50.15 -50.11 7.87
N ARG A 1217 -49.06 -50.87 7.76
CA ARG A 1217 -47.98 -50.91 8.75
C ARG A 1217 -46.83 -50.02 8.30
N PHE A 1218 -46.51 -49.01 9.11
CA PHE A 1218 -45.45 -48.05 8.83
C PHE A 1218 -44.05 -48.66 9.05
N ARG A 1219 -43.62 -49.60 8.21
CA ARG A 1219 -42.31 -50.27 8.27
C ARG A 1219 -41.60 -50.30 6.90
N ILE A 1220 -40.28 -50.43 6.94
CA ILE A 1220 -39.43 -50.82 5.80
C ILE A 1220 -39.48 -52.35 5.72
N ASP A 1221 -39.68 -52.91 4.53
CA ASP A 1221 -39.79 -54.36 4.35
C ASP A 1221 -39.01 -54.86 3.13
N ALA A 1222 -38.75 -56.16 3.08
CA ALA A 1222 -38.01 -56.83 2.00
C ALA A 1222 -38.89 -57.83 1.25
N ARG A 1223 -38.96 -57.68 -0.09
CA ARG A 1223 -39.62 -58.63 -1.01
C ARG A 1223 -38.58 -59.30 -1.91
N PRO A 1224 -38.75 -60.60 -2.26
CA PRO A 1224 -37.88 -61.26 -3.23
C PRO A 1224 -37.97 -60.55 -4.59
N LYS A 1225 -36.84 -60.46 -5.28
CA LYS A 1225 -36.71 -59.81 -6.58
C LYS A 1225 -37.40 -60.65 -7.65
N ILE A 1226 -38.60 -60.24 -8.04
CA ILE A 1226 -39.37 -60.91 -9.10
C ILE A 1226 -38.62 -60.73 -10.42
N VAL A 1227 -38.06 -61.82 -10.94
CA VAL A 1227 -37.48 -61.88 -12.28
C VAL A 1227 -38.59 -62.31 -13.24
N SER A 1228 -39.02 -61.36 -14.07
CA SER A 1228 -39.89 -61.56 -15.24
C SER A 1228 -39.06 -61.81 -16.50
#